data_AF-A0AAN8PN68-F1
#
_entry.id   AF-A0AAN8PN68-F1
#
_cell.length_a   1.000
_cell.length_b   1.000
_cell.length_c   1.000
_cell.angle_alpha   90.00
_cell.angle_beta   90.00
_cell.angle_gamma   90.00
#
_symmetry.space_group_name_H-M   'P 1'
#
loop_
_entity.id
_entity.type
_entity.pdbx_description
1 polymer ?
#
loop_
_entity_poly.entity_id
_entity_poly.type
_entity_poly.pdbx_seq_one_letter_code
_entity_poly.pdbx_strand_id
1 'polypeptide(L)'
;MTKKLGKFNTLVANIVGYAGLGSTIVLGYQIRKISNKIDKATSTDVLSIDRFQPMYIYIEDPYLQEEIAAGVTLSKERLKLHRFQKWLYDKIEASFIFRNWFSYKKNLAWRFMNLAQDDKQSYRARAIRSLSTMKDLTDSDYQQLAQVCDVRTAIGLARSTDNAKFLLDPPYFKIKPNRITIIKNFHEFFIALEAEAKHPCFQYFVSKVVNGITDSDSKGFDDDVRFKLDNSDFIPTCLEALLHHSWTEENAKQIVKLGGLPLLTEVYKYLNETNNTDSLVVLSRLISNISVCHDCTKAFFMSGWIKLLSIMSRHKDIRVAAPAQKALYNFDLDDPERKDVFLYATRIYPLHPTKRTQTKPKVDVIFVHGLLGGIFITWRQREIARKKVPSFPTRQPGFKLQEDGGIASYQMDNSLDQEFFVDVRDINNWEKVEESYEFVMSDIPIDSNQESVDPYYGSSKDNSPFTGDLTRCWPKDWLAHDCPEIRLLGINYETNISKWTPLCPLTPMSGSIMDRSSHLLNILSQAGVGKRPIVWVGHSMGGLIVKGVLSLSRASSDPAVRSLYENTRGIVFYSTPHKGSHLAALNATSQMIFWPSVEVQELRENAPGLLKLHSKFLELVKENPIKVVTFAERESTYITALKFEVRFVDDHSADPDVGKNYGIPLDHLCICKPAERQSFVYQKVRQLIKDIIDEVDIQKNRN
;
A
#
# COMPACT_ATOMS: atom_id res chain seq x y z
N MET A 1 -39.49 -5.61 27.42
CA MET A 1 -40.46 -6.48 26.69
C MET A 1 -40.11 -7.97 26.77
N THR A 2 -38.84 -8.37 26.71
CA THR A 2 -38.36 -9.77 26.78
C THR A 2 -38.82 -10.56 28.03
N LYS A 3 -38.87 -9.93 29.22
CA LYS A 3 -39.41 -10.57 30.44
C LYS A 3 -40.93 -10.82 30.41
N LYS A 4 -41.70 -10.10 29.58
CA LYS A 4 -43.15 -10.31 29.41
C LYS A 4 -43.44 -11.38 28.34
N LEU A 5 -42.62 -11.48 27.29
CA LEU A 5 -42.70 -12.58 26.30
C LEU A 5 -42.34 -13.94 26.90
N GLY A 6 -41.35 -14.00 27.80
CA GLY A 6 -40.97 -15.25 28.47
C GLY A 6 -42.11 -15.84 29.31
N LYS A 7 -42.91 -14.99 29.97
CA LYS A 7 -44.10 -15.38 30.74
C LYS A 7 -45.28 -15.79 29.86
N PHE A 8 -45.40 -15.20 28.67
CA PHE A 8 -46.42 -15.58 27.68
C PHE A 8 -46.13 -16.95 27.07
N ASN A 9 -44.86 -17.24 26.73
CA ASN A 9 -44.47 -18.54 26.18
C ASN A 9 -44.59 -19.68 27.19
N THR A 10 -44.38 -19.43 28.48
CA THR A 10 -44.62 -20.44 29.54
C THR A 10 -46.11 -20.69 29.78
N LEU A 11 -46.95 -19.66 29.68
CA LEU A 11 -48.41 -19.82 29.74
C LEU A 11 -48.93 -20.65 28.56
N VAL A 12 -48.41 -20.39 27.35
CA VAL A 12 -48.77 -21.14 26.13
C VAL A 12 -48.28 -22.59 26.20
N ALA A 13 -47.06 -22.83 26.71
CA ALA A 13 -46.54 -24.19 26.91
C ALA A 13 -47.39 -25.00 27.91
N ASN A 14 -47.90 -24.37 28.97
CA ASN A 14 -48.77 -25.03 29.94
C ASN A 14 -50.17 -25.34 29.38
N ILE A 15 -50.67 -24.53 28.45
CA ILE A 15 -51.94 -24.80 27.74
C ILE A 15 -51.76 -25.92 26.70
N VAL A 16 -50.58 -26.03 26.09
CA VAL A 16 -50.20 -27.07 25.11
C VAL A 16 -50.11 -28.47 25.73
N GLY A 17 -49.88 -28.59 27.04
CA GLY A 17 -49.86 -29.89 27.74
C GLY A 17 -51.22 -30.60 27.82
N TYR A 18 -52.34 -29.89 27.62
CA TYR A 18 -53.69 -30.41 27.87
C TYR A 18 -54.57 -30.59 26.63
N ALA A 19 -54.11 -30.27 25.42
CA ALA A 19 -54.92 -30.37 24.21
C ALA A 19 -54.22 -31.18 23.11
N GLY A 20 -54.92 -32.18 22.56
CA GLY A 20 -54.36 -33.18 21.64
C GLY A 20 -53.68 -32.62 20.38
N LEU A 21 -52.79 -33.45 19.82
CA LEU A 21 -51.83 -33.18 18.72
C LEU A 21 -52.37 -32.40 17.50
N GLY A 22 -53.67 -32.45 17.19
CA GLY A 22 -54.25 -31.65 16.09
C GLY A 22 -54.39 -30.16 16.41
N SER A 23 -54.64 -29.81 17.68
CA SER A 23 -54.85 -28.43 18.12
C SER A 23 -53.54 -27.64 18.25
N THR A 24 -52.43 -28.33 18.52
CA THR A 24 -51.09 -27.73 18.69
C THR A 24 -50.49 -27.27 17.36
N ILE A 25 -50.74 -27.99 16.26
CA ILE A 25 -50.30 -27.61 14.92
C ILE A 25 -51.07 -26.38 14.43
N VAL A 26 -52.39 -26.32 14.67
CA VAL A 26 -53.22 -25.18 14.28
C VAL A 26 -52.89 -23.95 15.11
N LEU A 27 -52.70 -24.08 16.43
CA LEU A 27 -52.25 -22.97 17.26
C LEU A 27 -50.83 -22.50 16.88
N GLY A 28 -49.91 -23.42 16.60
CA GLY A 28 -48.57 -23.08 16.12
C GLY A 28 -48.61 -22.32 14.80
N TYR A 29 -49.49 -22.73 13.88
CA TYR A 29 -49.71 -22.04 12.61
C TYR A 29 -50.31 -20.64 12.80
N GLN A 30 -51.30 -20.49 13.69
CA GLN A 30 -51.90 -19.19 13.98
C GLN A 30 -50.94 -18.25 14.72
N ILE A 31 -50.16 -18.77 15.68
CA ILE A 31 -49.12 -18.00 16.36
C ILE A 31 -48.06 -17.54 15.36
N ARG A 32 -47.64 -18.39 14.42
CA ARG A 32 -46.68 -18.03 13.36
C ARG A 32 -47.27 -16.99 12.40
N LYS A 33 -48.56 -17.10 12.06
CA LYS A 33 -49.28 -16.12 11.23
C LYS A 33 -49.45 -14.78 11.92
N ILE A 34 -49.71 -14.79 13.23
CA ILE A 34 -49.79 -13.59 14.07
C ILE A 34 -48.41 -12.97 14.25
N SER A 35 -47.36 -13.76 14.51
CA SER A 35 -45.97 -13.28 14.56
C SER A 35 -45.58 -12.62 13.25
N ASN A 36 -45.85 -13.25 12.10
CA ASN A 36 -45.56 -12.65 10.78
C ASN A 36 -46.37 -11.37 10.52
N LYS A 37 -47.59 -11.25 11.06
CA LYS A 37 -48.38 -10.02 10.95
C LYS A 37 -47.88 -8.93 11.90
N ILE A 38 -47.44 -9.30 13.10
CA ILE A 38 -46.83 -8.39 14.08
C ILE A 38 -45.48 -7.92 13.53
N ASP A 39 -44.62 -8.79 13.03
CA ASP A 39 -43.33 -8.42 12.40
C ASP A 39 -43.52 -7.52 11.16
N LYS A 40 -44.66 -7.65 10.45
CA LYS A 40 -45.04 -6.73 9.35
C LYS A 40 -45.66 -5.40 9.83
N ALA A 41 -46.30 -5.37 11.00
CA ALA A 41 -47.03 -4.21 11.52
C ALA A 41 -46.19 -3.38 12.50
N THR A 42 -45.30 -4.00 13.25
CA THR A 42 -44.28 -3.35 14.05
C THR A 42 -43.03 -3.22 13.20
N SER A 43 -42.78 -2.03 12.69
CA SER A 43 -41.47 -1.66 12.17
C SER A 43 -40.43 -1.89 13.27
N THR A 44 -39.65 -2.97 13.16
CA THR A 44 -38.36 -3.07 13.85
C THR A 44 -37.32 -2.16 13.19
N ASP A 45 -37.70 -1.50 12.08
CA ASP A 45 -36.88 -0.56 11.33
C ASP A 45 -36.69 0.80 12.02
N VAL A 46 -37.39 1.10 13.11
CA VAL A 46 -37.05 2.30 13.91
C VAL A 46 -35.62 2.23 14.47
N LEU A 47 -35.08 1.01 14.67
CA LEU A 47 -33.65 0.80 15.00
C LEU A 47 -32.77 0.57 13.77
N SER A 48 -33.35 0.38 12.57
CA SER A 48 -32.62 0.13 11.34
C SER A 48 -32.37 1.38 10.50
N ILE A 49 -33.26 2.37 10.60
CA ILE A 49 -33.15 3.69 9.95
C ILE A 49 -31.90 4.43 10.46
N ASP A 50 -31.47 4.18 11.70
CA ASP A 50 -30.23 4.74 12.27
C ASP A 50 -28.95 3.98 11.89
N ARG A 51 -29.01 2.84 11.17
CA ARG A 51 -27.80 2.03 10.87
C ARG A 51 -26.82 2.71 9.92
N PHE A 52 -27.28 3.69 9.15
CA PHE A 52 -26.46 4.42 8.19
C PHE A 52 -25.90 5.75 8.71
N GLN A 53 -26.24 6.14 9.95
CA GLN A 53 -25.62 7.28 10.61
C GLN A 53 -24.77 6.81 11.79
N PRO A 54 -23.49 7.18 11.85
CA PRO A 54 -22.70 6.81 13.00
C PRO A 54 -23.10 7.64 14.21
N MET A 55 -23.81 7.01 15.16
CA MET A 55 -24.19 7.65 16.42
C MET A 55 -23.02 7.61 17.41
N TYR A 56 -22.10 8.57 17.29
CA TYR A 56 -21.30 8.97 18.43
C TYR A 56 -22.08 10.03 19.20
N ILE A 57 -22.32 9.79 20.48
CA ILE A 57 -22.72 10.87 21.39
C ILE A 57 -21.42 11.62 21.71
N TYR A 58 -21.12 12.66 20.94
CA TYR A 58 -20.15 13.66 21.36
C TYR A 58 -20.79 14.40 22.52
N ILE A 59 -20.24 14.21 23.72
CA ILE A 59 -20.71 14.93 24.90
C ILE A 59 -20.15 16.35 24.77
N GLU A 60 -20.97 17.27 24.26
CA GLU A 60 -20.75 18.70 24.42
C GLU A 60 -21.11 19.05 25.88
N ASP A 61 -20.21 18.74 26.82
CA ASP A 61 -20.39 19.11 28.22
C ASP A 61 -19.86 20.55 28.43
N PRO A 62 -20.72 21.53 28.74
CA PRO A 62 -20.31 22.90 29.02
C PRO A 62 -19.33 23.00 30.18
N TYR A 63 -19.43 22.10 31.17
CA TYR A 63 -18.53 22.05 32.33
C TYR A 63 -17.13 21.57 31.94
N LEU A 64 -17.04 20.60 31.03
CA LEU A 64 -15.78 20.12 30.49
C LEU A 64 -15.13 21.20 29.59
N GLN A 65 -15.94 21.96 28.83
CA GLN A 65 -15.48 23.12 28.08
C GLN A 65 -15.05 24.28 29.00
N GLU A 66 -15.70 24.48 30.14
CA GLU A 66 -15.30 25.45 31.17
C GLU A 66 -14.00 25.02 31.87
N GLU A 67 -13.76 23.75 32.18
CA GLU A 67 -12.46 23.27 32.66
C GLU A 67 -11.35 23.48 31.63
N ILE A 68 -11.65 23.24 30.34
CA ILE A 68 -10.74 23.53 29.23
C ILE A 68 -10.43 25.04 29.17
N ALA A 69 -11.43 25.90 29.28
CA ALA A 69 -11.30 27.36 29.25
C ALA A 69 -10.64 27.94 30.53
N ALA A 70 -10.86 27.35 31.69
CA ALA A 70 -10.20 27.68 32.95
C ALA A 70 -8.71 27.27 32.93
N GLY A 71 -8.40 26.14 32.29
CA GLY A 71 -7.03 25.74 31.96
C GLY A 71 -6.33 26.73 31.01
N VAL A 72 -7.07 27.37 30.09
CA VAL A 72 -6.57 28.38 29.13
C VAL A 72 -6.18 29.69 29.82
N THR A 73 -7.01 30.20 30.73
CA THR A 73 -6.78 31.49 31.42
C THR A 73 -5.54 31.44 32.33
N LEU A 74 -5.33 30.32 33.04
CA LEU A 74 -4.11 30.08 33.83
C LEU A 74 -2.83 29.91 32.97
N SER A 75 -2.96 29.68 31.65
CA SER A 75 -1.85 29.35 30.76
C SER A 75 -1.25 30.55 30.01
N LYS A 76 -2.06 31.57 29.66
CA LYS A 76 -1.55 32.78 28.98
C LYS A 76 -0.56 33.57 29.86
N GLU A 77 -0.73 33.54 31.18
CA GLU A 77 0.21 34.19 32.12
C GLU A 77 1.51 33.39 32.33
N ARG A 78 1.47 32.05 32.23
CA ARG A 78 2.64 31.17 32.48
C ARG A 78 3.48 30.85 31.26
N LEU A 79 3.02 31.15 30.04
CA LEU A 79 3.74 30.89 28.78
C LEU A 79 4.90 31.87 28.51
N LYS A 80 5.16 32.84 29.39
CA LYS A 80 6.43 33.61 29.41
C LYS A 80 7.54 32.84 30.15
N LEU A 81 7.98 31.66 29.71
CA LEU A 81 9.11 31.01 30.40
C LEU A 81 9.98 30.10 29.53
N HIS A 82 10.94 30.74 28.86
CA HIS A 82 12.13 30.13 28.25
C HIS A 82 13.18 29.65 29.27
N ARG A 83 12.87 29.61 30.58
CA ARG A 83 13.81 29.23 31.67
C ARG A 83 13.46 27.92 32.40
N PHE A 84 12.34 27.27 32.10
CA PHE A 84 11.84 26.17 32.93
C PHE A 84 12.50 24.80 32.67
N GLN A 85 13.01 24.57 31.45
CA GLN A 85 13.64 23.29 31.08
C GLN A 85 14.99 23.04 31.77
N LYS A 86 15.74 24.09 32.11
CA LYS A 86 17.08 23.97 32.74
C LYS A 86 17.02 23.76 34.26
N TRP A 87 15.91 24.11 34.90
CA TRP A 87 15.72 23.97 36.35
C TRP A 87 15.25 22.56 36.77
N LEU A 88 14.56 21.84 35.87
CA LEU A 88 13.92 20.55 36.19
C LEU A 88 14.88 19.36 36.30
N TYR A 89 16.07 19.43 35.70
CA TYR A 89 17.01 18.30 35.68
C TYR A 89 17.86 18.17 36.96
N ASP A 90 18.00 19.24 37.74
CA ASP A 90 18.98 19.28 38.83
C ASP A 90 18.46 18.87 40.22
N LYS A 91 17.14 18.59 40.40
CA LYS A 91 16.60 18.63 41.77
C LYS A 91 15.43 17.72 42.14
N ILE A 92 15.41 16.43 41.78
CA ILE A 92 14.31 15.55 42.23
C ILE A 92 14.79 14.17 42.70
N GLU A 93 14.81 13.99 44.03
CA GLU A 93 14.90 12.70 44.75
C GLU A 93 13.59 11.91 44.72
N ALA A 94 13.70 10.58 44.86
CA ALA A 94 12.92 9.60 44.11
C ALA A 94 11.67 8.97 44.76
N SER A 95 11.10 9.49 45.86
CA SER A 95 10.01 8.78 46.58
C SER A 95 8.67 9.51 46.72
N PHE A 96 8.56 10.78 46.31
CA PHE A 96 7.31 11.58 46.38
C PHE A 96 6.57 11.73 45.03
N ILE A 97 7.06 11.07 43.97
CA ILE A 97 6.79 11.44 42.57
C ILE A 97 5.52 10.79 42.00
N PHE A 98 5.15 9.57 42.39
CA PHE A 98 4.19 8.79 41.60
C PHE A 98 2.77 9.37 41.50
N ARG A 99 2.18 9.91 42.59
CA ARG A 99 0.76 10.34 42.57
C ARG A 99 0.53 11.67 41.85
N ASN A 100 1.46 12.63 41.97
CA ASN A 100 1.37 13.92 41.28
C ASN A 100 1.88 13.85 39.83
N TRP A 101 2.71 12.86 39.51
CA TRP A 101 3.21 12.63 38.15
C TRP A 101 2.12 12.22 37.17
N PHE A 102 1.18 11.34 37.57
CA PHE A 102 0.04 10.97 36.72
C PHE A 102 -0.92 12.14 36.49
N SER A 103 -1.23 12.91 37.54
CA SER A 103 -2.04 14.14 37.41
C SER A 103 -1.35 15.18 36.52
N TYR A 104 -0.02 15.32 36.63
CA TYR A 104 0.77 16.20 35.77
C TYR A 104 0.76 15.75 34.30
N LYS A 105 0.98 14.45 34.02
CA LYS A 105 0.90 13.89 32.67
C LYS A 105 -0.47 14.09 32.04
N LYS A 106 -1.56 13.85 32.80
CA LYS A 106 -2.93 14.12 32.38
C LYS A 106 -3.12 15.59 32.02
N ASN A 107 -2.78 16.50 32.92
CA ASN A 107 -2.89 17.95 32.69
C ASN A 107 -2.06 18.42 31.48
N LEU A 108 -0.89 17.84 31.28
CA LEU A 108 -0.04 18.13 30.12
C LEU A 108 -0.66 17.61 28.81
N ALA A 109 -1.27 16.42 28.83
CA ALA A 109 -1.99 15.87 27.69
C ALA A 109 -3.18 16.75 27.29
N TRP A 110 -3.96 17.23 28.27
CA TRP A 110 -5.06 18.19 28.03
C TRP A 110 -4.56 19.51 27.44
N ARG A 111 -3.43 20.04 27.92
CA ARG A 111 -2.81 21.24 27.35
C ARG A 111 -2.39 21.05 25.90
N PHE A 112 -1.77 19.91 25.59
CA PHE A 112 -1.41 19.62 24.21
C PHE A 112 -2.64 19.37 23.34
N MET A 113 -3.71 18.75 23.85
CA MET A 113 -4.96 18.58 23.10
C MET A 113 -5.56 19.94 22.71
N ASN A 114 -5.58 20.89 23.64
CA ASN A 114 -6.05 22.24 23.36
C ASN A 114 -5.14 22.97 22.34
N LEU A 115 -3.82 22.87 22.49
CA LEU A 115 -2.87 23.41 21.50
C LEU A 115 -2.97 22.72 20.13
N ALA A 116 -3.46 21.48 20.07
CA ALA A 116 -3.73 20.77 18.83
C ALA A 116 -4.96 21.33 18.08
N GLN A 117 -5.84 22.06 18.79
CA GLN A 117 -7.05 22.68 18.24
C GLN A 117 -6.88 24.19 17.96
N ASP A 118 -5.68 24.74 18.17
CA ASP A 118 -5.36 26.14 17.90
C ASP A 118 -5.39 26.47 16.38
N ASP A 119 -5.69 27.71 16.03
CA ASP A 119 -5.71 28.20 14.64
C ASP A 119 -4.35 28.11 13.94
N LYS A 120 -3.24 28.16 14.69
CA LYS A 120 -1.88 28.12 14.12
C LYS A 120 -1.38 26.70 13.85
N GLN A 121 -1.16 26.37 12.58
CA GLN A 121 -0.66 25.05 12.13
C GLN A 121 0.63 24.61 12.84
N SER A 122 1.56 25.53 13.10
CA SER A 122 2.84 25.21 13.76
C SER A 122 2.65 24.76 15.21
N TYR A 123 1.67 25.33 15.92
CA TYR A 123 1.33 24.91 17.28
C TYR A 123 0.65 23.55 17.26
N ARG A 124 -0.30 23.34 16.34
CA ARG A 124 -0.95 22.04 16.16
C ARG A 124 0.05 20.91 15.90
N ALA A 125 0.98 21.11 14.97
CA ALA A 125 1.99 20.12 14.62
C ALA A 125 2.90 19.76 15.81
N ARG A 126 3.32 20.75 16.60
CA ARG A 126 4.15 20.54 17.80
C ARG A 126 3.38 19.83 18.92
N ALA A 127 2.10 20.19 19.09
CA ALA A 127 1.22 19.58 20.08
C ALA A 127 0.96 18.10 19.77
N ILE A 128 0.61 17.77 18.53
CA ILE A 128 0.39 16.40 18.06
C ILE A 128 1.66 15.57 18.21
N ARG A 129 2.83 16.14 17.90
CA ARG A 129 4.11 15.45 18.15
C ARG A 129 4.30 15.14 19.63
N SER A 130 4.02 16.10 20.50
CA SER A 130 4.18 15.91 21.95
C SER A 130 3.19 14.87 22.49
N LEU A 131 1.93 14.92 22.07
CA LEU A 131 0.91 13.91 22.38
C LEU A 131 1.31 12.52 21.91
N SER A 132 1.82 12.41 20.68
CA SER A 132 2.22 11.12 20.09
C SER A 132 3.43 10.47 20.76
N THR A 133 4.21 11.24 21.52
CA THR A 133 5.31 10.72 22.35
C THR A 133 4.87 10.33 23.77
N MET A 134 3.67 10.74 24.21
CA MET A 134 3.19 10.43 25.54
C MET A 134 2.81 8.97 25.67
N LYS A 135 3.44 8.29 26.62
CA LYS A 135 3.10 6.95 27.06
C LYS A 135 2.62 6.99 28.51
N ASP A 136 1.82 6.00 28.90
CA ASP A 136 1.33 5.76 30.27
C ASP A 136 0.24 6.72 30.77
N LEU A 137 -0.78 7.00 29.94
CA LEU A 137 -2.06 7.55 30.43
C LEU A 137 -2.98 6.39 30.84
N THR A 138 -3.96 6.66 31.70
CA THR A 138 -4.97 5.64 32.03
C THR A 138 -5.93 5.43 30.85
N ASP A 139 -6.54 4.25 30.72
CA ASP A 139 -7.50 3.97 29.64
C ASP A 139 -8.70 4.94 29.67
N SER A 140 -9.10 5.39 30.86
CA SER A 140 -10.11 6.45 31.04
C SER A 140 -9.65 7.79 30.46
N ASP A 141 -8.40 8.19 30.71
CA ASP A 141 -7.84 9.43 30.17
C ASP A 141 -7.74 9.37 28.64
N TYR A 142 -7.34 8.23 28.07
CA TYR A 142 -7.34 8.03 26.62
C TYR A 142 -8.74 8.17 26.02
N GLN A 143 -9.75 7.59 26.67
CA GLN A 143 -11.14 7.67 26.22
C GLN A 143 -11.66 9.11 26.26
N GLN A 144 -11.37 9.86 27.34
CA GLN A 144 -11.73 11.27 27.47
C GLN A 144 -11.08 12.12 26.35
N LEU A 145 -9.77 11.93 26.14
CA LEU A 145 -9.04 12.63 25.08
C LEU A 145 -9.56 12.25 23.68
N ALA A 146 -9.93 11.00 23.47
CA ALA A 146 -10.51 10.54 22.20
C ALA A 146 -11.87 11.17 21.91
N GLN A 147 -12.69 11.44 22.94
CA GLN A 147 -13.98 12.11 22.80
C GLN A 147 -13.86 13.60 22.45
N VAL A 148 -12.83 14.27 22.97
CA VAL A 148 -12.57 15.70 22.71
C VAL A 148 -11.81 15.93 21.40
N CYS A 149 -11.23 14.87 20.83
CA CYS A 149 -10.41 14.94 19.62
C CYS A 149 -11.22 15.47 18.43
N ASP A 150 -10.71 16.49 17.74
CA ASP A 150 -11.28 16.99 16.50
C ASP A 150 -10.77 16.17 15.30
N VAL A 151 -11.42 16.33 14.16
CA VAL A 151 -11.08 15.61 12.91
C VAL A 151 -9.60 15.74 12.56
N ARG A 152 -9.02 16.96 12.67
CA ARG A 152 -7.64 17.22 12.26
C ARG A 152 -6.64 16.63 13.24
N THR A 153 -6.88 16.75 14.54
CA THR A 153 -6.03 16.13 15.57
C THR A 153 -6.08 14.61 15.48
N ALA A 154 -7.25 14.02 15.25
CA ALA A 154 -7.41 12.57 15.11
C ALA A 154 -6.57 12.03 13.93
N ILE A 155 -6.65 12.68 12.77
CA ILE A 155 -5.85 12.31 11.59
C ILE A 155 -4.35 12.51 11.86
N GLY A 156 -3.97 13.61 12.52
CA GLY A 156 -2.57 13.88 12.85
C GLY A 156 -1.97 12.88 13.83
N LEU A 157 -2.75 12.45 14.83
CA LEU A 157 -2.35 11.39 15.77
C LEU A 157 -2.25 10.04 15.07
N ALA A 158 -3.20 9.72 14.18
CA ALA A 158 -3.20 8.50 13.38
C ALA A 158 -1.97 8.38 12.47
N ARG A 159 -1.41 9.50 11.99
CA ARG A 159 -0.22 9.56 11.13
C ARG A 159 1.13 9.69 11.87
N SER A 160 1.13 9.96 13.17
CA SER A 160 2.38 10.23 13.89
C SER A 160 3.04 8.96 14.44
N THR A 161 2.38 8.29 15.40
CA THR A 161 2.89 7.07 16.07
C THR A 161 1.73 6.14 16.43
N ASP A 162 2.00 5.03 17.13
CA ASP A 162 0.97 4.09 17.58
C ASP A 162 0.07 4.70 18.67
N ASN A 163 -0.88 5.51 18.23
CA ASN A 163 -1.81 6.26 19.06
C ASN A 163 -3.25 5.82 18.83
N ALA A 164 -3.47 4.57 18.43
CA ALA A 164 -4.83 4.06 18.21
C ALA A 164 -5.71 4.19 19.47
N LYS A 165 -5.10 4.26 20.66
CA LYS A 165 -5.78 4.52 21.94
C LYS A 165 -6.38 5.93 22.06
N PHE A 166 -5.82 6.92 21.37
CA PHE A 166 -6.36 8.29 21.32
C PHE A 166 -7.52 8.44 20.32
N LEU A 167 -7.94 7.35 19.68
CA LEU A 167 -8.99 7.35 18.66
C LEU A 167 -10.17 6.48 19.12
N LEU A 168 -11.37 6.95 18.80
CA LEU A 168 -12.61 6.25 19.12
C LEU A 168 -12.76 4.98 18.27
N ASP A 169 -13.27 3.92 18.89
CA ASP A 169 -13.67 2.70 18.18
C ASP A 169 -14.93 2.95 17.33
N PRO A 170 -15.04 2.34 16.14
CA PRO A 170 -16.27 2.36 15.36
C PRO A 170 -17.51 2.02 16.19
N PRO A 171 -18.69 2.56 15.83
CA PRO A 171 -19.92 2.20 16.52
C PRO A 171 -20.13 0.68 16.44
N TYR A 172 -20.60 0.10 17.55
CA TYR A 172 -20.83 -1.34 17.68
C TYR A 172 -19.59 -2.22 17.42
N PHE A 173 -18.36 -1.70 17.62
CA PHE A 173 -17.14 -2.45 17.31
C PHE A 173 -17.06 -3.83 17.99
N LYS A 174 -17.65 -3.96 19.19
CA LYS A 174 -17.64 -5.19 19.99
C LYS A 174 -18.71 -6.21 19.58
N ILE A 175 -19.64 -5.85 18.69
CA ILE A 175 -20.66 -6.78 18.19
C ILE A 175 -20.05 -7.64 17.09
N LYS A 176 -20.22 -8.96 17.20
CA LYS A 176 -19.72 -9.89 16.19
C LYS A 176 -20.50 -9.76 14.88
N PRO A 177 -19.82 -9.68 13.74
CA PRO A 177 -20.48 -9.58 12.44
C PRO A 177 -21.19 -10.89 12.10
N ASN A 178 -22.48 -10.81 11.75
CA ASN A 178 -23.21 -11.92 11.16
C ASN A 178 -23.13 -11.83 9.64
N ARG A 179 -22.53 -12.84 9.00
CA ARG A 179 -22.39 -12.93 7.55
C ARG A 179 -23.71 -12.78 6.80
N ILE A 180 -24.80 -13.37 7.29
CA ILE A 180 -26.12 -13.27 6.65
C ILE A 180 -26.62 -11.83 6.66
N THR A 181 -26.38 -11.12 7.77
CA THR A 181 -26.73 -9.70 7.90
C THR A 181 -25.89 -8.83 6.95
N ILE A 182 -24.59 -9.13 6.80
CA ILE A 182 -23.72 -8.43 5.84
C ILE A 182 -24.22 -8.61 4.41
N ILE A 183 -24.57 -9.84 4.00
CA ILE A 183 -25.11 -10.13 2.66
C ILE A 183 -26.40 -9.35 2.42
N LYS A 184 -27.33 -9.34 3.39
CA LYS A 184 -28.57 -8.57 3.30
C LYS A 184 -28.31 -7.07 3.16
N ASN A 185 -27.40 -6.52 3.98
CA ASN A 185 -27.06 -5.10 3.92
C ASN A 185 -26.39 -4.73 2.60
N PHE A 186 -25.54 -5.60 2.03
CA PHE A 186 -25.01 -5.41 0.69
C PHE A 186 -26.14 -5.35 -0.34
N HIS A 187 -27.07 -6.31 -0.31
CA HIS A 187 -28.20 -6.34 -1.25
C HIS A 187 -29.02 -5.04 -1.21
N GLU A 188 -29.41 -4.57 -0.02
CA GLU A 188 -30.11 -3.29 0.15
C GLU A 188 -29.28 -2.09 -0.34
N PHE A 189 -27.98 -2.08 -0.04
CA PHE A 189 -27.06 -1.03 -0.47
C PHE A 189 -26.88 -0.98 -1.99
N PHE A 190 -26.73 -2.14 -2.65
CA PHE A 190 -26.57 -2.22 -4.10
C PHE A 190 -27.82 -1.74 -4.85
N ILE A 191 -29.02 -2.04 -4.33
CA ILE A 191 -30.29 -1.52 -4.90
C ILE A 191 -30.36 0.00 -4.77
N ALA A 192 -30.05 0.54 -3.59
CA ALA A 192 -30.01 1.99 -3.37
C ALA A 192 -28.97 2.67 -4.27
N LEU A 193 -27.80 2.05 -4.42
CA LEU A 193 -26.73 2.55 -5.27
C LEU A 193 -27.09 2.47 -6.75
N GLU A 194 -27.79 1.44 -7.22
CA GLU A 194 -28.23 1.31 -8.62
C GLU A 194 -29.23 2.42 -9.01
N ALA A 195 -30.10 2.82 -8.08
CA ALA A 195 -31.06 3.90 -8.31
C ALA A 195 -30.37 5.24 -8.62
N GLU A 196 -29.18 5.48 -8.06
CA GLU A 196 -28.40 6.71 -8.28
C GLU A 196 -27.32 6.55 -9.36
N ALA A 197 -26.56 5.44 -9.32
CA ALA A 197 -25.44 5.14 -10.18
C ALA A 197 -25.92 4.39 -11.44
N LYS A 198 -26.38 5.13 -12.44
CA LYS A 198 -26.79 4.61 -13.77
C LYS A 198 -25.60 4.14 -14.62
N HIS A 199 -24.67 3.37 -14.07
CA HIS A 199 -23.52 2.84 -14.79
C HIS A 199 -23.80 1.42 -15.32
N PRO A 200 -23.70 1.15 -16.64
CA PRO A 200 -24.09 -0.14 -17.22
C PRO A 200 -23.38 -1.37 -16.65
N CYS A 201 -22.08 -1.27 -16.33
CA CYS A 201 -21.32 -2.37 -15.70
C CYS A 201 -21.84 -2.69 -14.28
N PHE A 202 -22.35 -1.69 -13.57
CA PHE A 202 -22.92 -1.86 -12.23
C PHE A 202 -24.34 -2.44 -12.30
N GLN A 203 -25.18 -1.96 -13.23
CA GLN A 203 -26.51 -2.52 -13.50
C GLN A 203 -26.45 -4.00 -13.92
N TYR A 204 -25.48 -4.36 -14.77
CA TYR A 204 -25.25 -5.77 -15.13
C TYR A 204 -24.90 -6.61 -13.90
N PHE A 205 -24.01 -6.09 -13.03
CA PHE A 205 -23.67 -6.76 -11.78
C PHE A 205 -24.89 -6.95 -10.87
N VAL A 206 -25.69 -5.90 -10.64
CA VAL A 206 -26.88 -5.96 -9.77
C VAL A 206 -27.92 -6.94 -10.33
N SER A 207 -28.23 -6.86 -11.63
CA SER A 207 -29.19 -7.76 -12.27
C SER A 207 -28.77 -9.24 -12.24
N LYS A 208 -27.48 -9.55 -12.35
CA LYS A 208 -26.99 -10.94 -12.39
C LYS A 208 -26.68 -11.52 -11.02
N VAL A 209 -26.05 -10.74 -10.13
CA VAL A 209 -25.52 -11.23 -8.85
C VAL A 209 -26.46 -10.93 -7.69
N VAL A 210 -27.08 -9.75 -7.68
CA VAL A 210 -27.95 -9.32 -6.57
C VAL A 210 -29.36 -9.89 -6.76
N ASN A 211 -29.96 -9.73 -7.94
CA ASN A 211 -31.32 -10.26 -8.23
C ASN A 211 -31.36 -11.78 -8.45
N GLY A 212 -30.24 -12.41 -8.78
CA GLY A 212 -30.15 -13.87 -8.90
C GLY A 212 -30.30 -14.61 -7.56
N ILE A 213 -30.07 -13.94 -6.42
CA ILE A 213 -30.20 -14.50 -5.07
C ILE A 213 -31.66 -14.54 -4.62
N THR A 214 -32.53 -13.66 -5.14
CA THR A 214 -33.96 -13.63 -4.78
C THR A 214 -34.80 -14.72 -5.48
N ASP A 215 -34.29 -15.32 -6.56
CA ASP A 215 -35.04 -16.27 -7.41
C ASP A 215 -34.72 -17.75 -7.15
N SER A 216 -34.04 -18.09 -6.05
CA SER A 216 -33.72 -19.49 -5.73
C SER A 216 -34.93 -20.39 -5.40
N ASP A 217 -36.14 -19.82 -5.33
CA ASP A 217 -37.40 -20.56 -5.11
C ASP A 217 -38.19 -20.84 -6.40
N SER A 218 -37.76 -20.36 -7.58
CA SER A 218 -38.44 -20.59 -8.85
C SER A 218 -37.65 -21.56 -9.75
N LYS A 219 -38.01 -22.86 -9.67
CA LYS A 219 -37.59 -23.87 -10.66
C LYS A 219 -38.21 -23.54 -12.02
N GLY A 220 -37.47 -22.82 -12.86
CA GLY A 220 -37.81 -22.55 -14.26
C GLY A 220 -36.62 -22.83 -15.17
N PHE A 221 -36.87 -23.66 -16.18
CA PHE A 221 -35.96 -24.10 -17.25
C PHE A 221 -35.35 -22.91 -18.02
N ASP A 222 -34.09 -22.57 -17.74
CA ASP A 222 -33.11 -22.08 -18.73
C ASP A 222 -31.72 -22.12 -18.06
N ASP A 223 -30.95 -23.17 -18.37
CA ASP A 223 -29.78 -23.62 -17.59
C ASP A 223 -28.43 -23.27 -18.23
N ASP A 224 -28.39 -22.38 -19.23
CA ASP A 224 -27.12 -21.91 -19.80
C ASP A 224 -26.77 -20.51 -19.28
N VAL A 225 -25.77 -20.47 -18.38
CA VAL A 225 -25.12 -19.28 -17.80
C VAL A 225 -25.83 -18.60 -16.61
N ARG A 226 -26.27 -19.39 -15.61
CA ARG A 226 -26.44 -18.86 -14.24
C ARG A 226 -25.16 -19.11 -13.43
N PHE A 227 -24.40 -18.05 -13.14
CA PHE A 227 -23.33 -18.11 -12.15
C PHE A 227 -23.95 -18.42 -10.78
N LYS A 228 -23.93 -19.70 -10.36
CA LYS A 228 -24.06 -20.04 -8.93
C LYS A 228 -22.78 -19.54 -8.26
N LEU A 229 -22.76 -18.28 -7.85
CA LEU A 229 -21.75 -17.82 -6.92
C LEU A 229 -21.89 -18.68 -5.67
N ASP A 230 -20.84 -19.38 -5.26
CA ASP A 230 -20.85 -19.98 -3.94
C ASP A 230 -21.03 -18.85 -2.92
N ASN A 231 -21.80 -19.11 -1.85
CA ASN A 231 -22.05 -18.11 -0.83
C ASN A 231 -20.73 -17.52 -0.30
N SER A 232 -19.65 -18.32 -0.32
CA SER A 232 -18.29 -17.97 0.13
C SER A 232 -17.67 -16.80 -0.64
N ASP A 233 -17.96 -16.68 -1.94
CA ASP A 233 -17.34 -15.70 -2.85
C ASP A 233 -18.16 -14.40 -3.00
N PHE A 234 -19.33 -14.32 -2.36
CA PHE A 234 -20.21 -13.15 -2.48
C PHE A 234 -19.57 -11.85 -1.98
N ILE A 235 -19.04 -11.83 -0.76
CA ILE A 235 -18.42 -10.63 -0.18
C ILE A 235 -17.20 -10.16 -0.99
N PRO A 236 -16.25 -11.03 -1.36
CA PRO A 236 -15.17 -10.66 -2.28
C PRO A 236 -15.66 -10.02 -3.57
N THR A 237 -16.65 -10.64 -4.23
CA THR A 237 -17.19 -10.15 -5.51
C THR A 237 -17.89 -8.79 -5.36
N CYS A 238 -18.64 -8.58 -4.28
CA CYS A 238 -19.23 -7.29 -3.96
C CYS A 238 -18.18 -6.20 -3.72
N LEU A 239 -17.07 -6.53 -3.04
CA LEU A 239 -15.98 -5.58 -2.83
C LEU A 239 -15.29 -5.20 -4.15
N GLU A 240 -15.10 -6.15 -5.06
CA GLU A 240 -14.55 -5.87 -6.39
C GLU A 240 -15.48 -4.99 -7.23
N ALA A 241 -16.79 -5.24 -7.19
CA ALA A 241 -17.78 -4.40 -7.86
C ALA A 241 -17.76 -2.96 -7.34
N LEU A 242 -17.69 -2.77 -6.01
CA LEU A 242 -17.56 -1.45 -5.41
C LEU A 242 -16.22 -0.79 -5.72
N LEU A 243 -15.13 -1.56 -5.74
CA LEU A 243 -13.81 -1.06 -6.13
C LEU A 243 -13.85 -0.51 -7.56
N HIS A 244 -14.47 -1.24 -8.49
CA HIS A 244 -14.66 -0.79 -9.86
C HIS A 244 -15.53 0.48 -9.94
N HIS A 245 -16.61 0.55 -9.16
CA HIS A 245 -17.48 1.72 -9.13
C HIS A 245 -16.80 2.96 -8.53
N SER A 246 -15.95 2.79 -7.51
CA SER A 246 -15.25 3.85 -6.78
C SER A 246 -14.16 4.60 -7.57
N TRP A 247 -14.05 4.36 -8.88
CA TRP A 247 -13.01 4.92 -9.73
C TRP A 247 -13.09 6.45 -9.86
N THR A 248 -14.30 6.99 -9.93
CA THR A 248 -14.55 8.44 -10.04
C THR A 248 -14.87 9.04 -8.68
N GLU A 249 -14.55 10.33 -8.50
CA GLU A 249 -14.79 11.04 -7.24
C GLU A 249 -16.29 11.12 -6.93
N GLU A 250 -17.13 11.27 -7.95
CA GLU A 250 -18.59 11.34 -7.81
C GLU A 250 -19.18 10.01 -7.31
N ASN A 251 -18.74 8.89 -7.87
CA ASN A 251 -19.17 7.56 -7.44
C ASN A 251 -18.69 7.27 -6.02
N ALA A 252 -17.45 7.65 -5.68
CA ALA A 252 -16.93 7.55 -4.32
C ALA A 252 -17.77 8.38 -3.33
N LYS A 253 -18.20 9.60 -3.71
CA LYS A 253 -19.11 10.43 -2.92
C LYS A 253 -20.47 9.75 -2.71
N GLN A 254 -21.03 9.12 -3.74
CA GLN A 254 -22.30 8.39 -3.64
C GLN A 254 -22.22 7.22 -2.66
N ILE A 255 -21.15 6.42 -2.72
CA ILE A 255 -20.92 5.32 -1.77
C ILE A 255 -20.97 5.81 -0.32
N VAL A 256 -20.35 6.97 -0.02
CA VAL A 256 -20.34 7.54 1.33
C VAL A 256 -21.72 8.08 1.73
N LYS A 257 -22.41 8.79 0.82
CA LYS A 257 -23.74 9.37 1.07
C LYS A 257 -24.80 8.33 1.39
N LEU A 258 -24.76 7.18 0.70
CA LEU A 258 -25.69 6.06 0.90
C LEU A 258 -25.33 5.18 2.11
N GLY A 259 -24.37 5.60 2.95
CA GLY A 259 -24.01 4.87 4.16
C GLY A 259 -23.13 3.64 3.92
N GLY A 260 -22.29 3.65 2.89
CA GLY A 260 -21.35 2.58 2.62
C GLY A 260 -20.30 2.39 3.73
N LEU A 261 -19.91 3.44 4.46
CA LEU A 261 -18.86 3.36 5.48
C LEU A 261 -19.22 2.44 6.67
N PRO A 262 -20.42 2.54 7.29
CA PRO A 262 -20.89 1.56 8.28
C PRO A 262 -20.90 0.11 7.77
N LEU A 263 -21.37 -0.11 6.53
CA LEU A 263 -21.38 -1.44 5.92
C LEU A 263 -19.95 -2.01 5.79
N LEU A 264 -19.03 -1.20 5.27
CA LEU A 264 -17.64 -1.60 5.11
C LEU A 264 -16.95 -1.86 6.46
N THR A 265 -17.38 -1.19 7.54
CA THR A 265 -16.88 -1.45 8.91
C THR A 265 -17.25 -2.87 9.36
N GLU A 266 -18.48 -3.32 9.10
CA GLU A 266 -18.91 -4.69 9.42
C GLU A 266 -18.17 -5.72 8.57
N VAL A 267 -17.91 -5.40 7.30
CA VAL A 267 -17.09 -6.22 6.41
C VAL A 267 -15.66 -6.33 6.93
N TYR A 268 -15.05 -5.23 7.34
CA TYR A 268 -13.70 -5.22 7.93
C TYR A 268 -13.61 -6.16 9.15
N LYS A 269 -14.59 -6.10 10.08
CA LYS A 269 -14.64 -7.01 11.24
C LYS A 269 -14.71 -8.47 10.79
N TYR A 270 -15.58 -8.78 9.83
CA TYR A 270 -15.76 -10.13 9.31
C TYR A 270 -14.49 -10.68 8.64
N LEU A 271 -13.81 -9.85 7.84
CA LEU A 271 -12.57 -10.23 7.16
C LEU A 271 -11.42 -10.47 8.14
N ASN A 272 -11.34 -9.68 9.22
CA ASN A 272 -10.35 -9.90 10.27
C ASN A 272 -10.62 -11.17 11.08
N GLU A 273 -11.88 -11.47 11.40
CA GLU A 273 -12.24 -12.72 12.08
C GLU A 273 -11.95 -13.97 11.23
N THR A 274 -12.11 -13.85 9.91
CA THR A 274 -11.87 -14.95 8.96
C THR A 274 -10.44 -15.02 8.43
N ASN A 275 -9.58 -14.06 8.80
CA ASN A 275 -8.20 -13.90 8.27
C ASN A 275 -8.10 -13.86 6.72
N ASN A 276 -9.15 -13.39 6.04
CA ASN A 276 -9.15 -13.29 4.58
C ASN A 276 -8.38 -12.04 4.11
N THR A 277 -7.07 -12.21 3.94
CA THR A 277 -6.14 -11.12 3.62
C THR A 277 -6.38 -10.55 2.22
N ASP A 278 -6.72 -11.37 1.24
CA ASP A 278 -6.89 -10.89 -0.14
C ASP A 278 -8.12 -9.99 -0.29
N SER A 279 -9.24 -10.34 0.36
CA SER A 279 -10.41 -9.46 0.42
C SER A 279 -10.14 -8.18 1.22
N LEU A 280 -9.30 -8.26 2.26
CA LEU A 280 -8.87 -7.08 3.01
C LEU A 280 -8.01 -6.13 2.16
N VAL A 281 -7.21 -6.66 1.22
CA VAL A 281 -6.47 -5.85 0.24
C VAL A 281 -7.45 -5.10 -0.69
N VAL A 282 -8.50 -5.77 -1.18
CA VAL A 282 -9.54 -5.13 -2.01
C VAL A 282 -10.26 -4.03 -1.23
N LEU A 283 -10.64 -4.31 0.03
CA LEU A 283 -11.26 -3.33 0.91
C LEU A 283 -10.35 -2.11 1.16
N SER A 284 -9.06 -2.34 1.44
CA SER A 284 -8.09 -1.26 1.66
C SER A 284 -7.94 -0.37 0.42
N ARG A 285 -7.91 -0.97 -0.78
CA ARG A 285 -7.91 -0.25 -2.05
C ARG A 285 -9.18 0.56 -2.27
N LEU A 286 -10.35 -0.01 -1.98
CA LEU A 286 -11.63 0.67 -2.08
C LEU A 286 -11.66 1.92 -1.19
N ILE A 287 -11.30 1.76 0.09
CA ILE A 287 -11.22 2.88 1.04
C ILE A 287 -10.22 3.94 0.59
N SER A 288 -9.08 3.53 0.04
CA SER A 288 -8.10 4.45 -0.53
C SER A 288 -8.65 5.24 -1.72
N ASN A 289 -9.46 4.64 -2.59
CA ASN A 289 -10.12 5.37 -3.67
C ASN A 289 -11.14 6.38 -3.12
N ILE A 290 -11.94 5.97 -2.14
CA ILE A 290 -12.92 6.86 -1.50
C ILE A 290 -12.22 8.04 -0.80
N SER A 291 -11.01 7.85 -0.27
CA SER A 291 -10.24 8.94 0.37
C SER A 291 -9.86 10.11 -0.54
N VAL A 292 -9.97 9.94 -1.86
CA VAL A 292 -9.77 11.04 -2.83
C VAL A 292 -10.90 12.07 -2.73
N CYS A 293 -12.08 11.69 -2.25
CA CYS A 293 -13.18 12.61 -1.98
C CYS A 293 -12.85 13.57 -0.83
N HIS A 294 -12.76 14.87 -1.14
CA HIS A 294 -12.48 15.93 -0.16
C HIS A 294 -13.53 16.03 0.95
N ASP A 295 -14.81 15.95 0.60
CA ASP A 295 -15.95 16.17 1.51
C ASP A 295 -16.18 14.98 2.46
N CYS A 296 -15.56 13.84 2.18
CA CYS A 296 -15.80 12.59 2.88
C CYS A 296 -15.05 12.51 4.22
N THR A 297 -14.05 13.37 4.47
CA THR A 297 -13.18 13.33 5.65
C THR A 297 -13.97 13.29 6.98
N LYS A 298 -15.03 14.11 7.11
CA LYS A 298 -15.87 14.12 8.31
C LYS A 298 -16.64 12.81 8.48
N ALA A 299 -17.14 12.23 7.39
CA ALA A 299 -17.83 10.95 7.43
C ALA A 299 -16.91 9.81 7.89
N PHE A 300 -15.63 9.81 7.46
CA PHE A 300 -14.61 8.87 7.91
C PHE A 300 -14.28 8.99 9.40
N PHE A 301 -14.15 10.23 9.89
CA PHE A 301 -13.97 10.49 11.32
C PHE A 301 -15.19 10.01 12.12
N MET A 302 -16.37 10.47 11.71
CA MET A 302 -17.61 10.13 12.37
C MET A 302 -17.93 8.65 12.32
N SER A 303 -17.40 7.83 11.40
CA SER A 303 -17.67 6.39 11.35
C SER A 303 -16.62 5.55 12.08
N GLY A 304 -15.59 6.18 12.68
CA GLY A 304 -14.47 5.50 13.35
C GLY A 304 -13.42 4.92 12.41
N TRP A 305 -13.51 5.19 11.10
CA TRP A 305 -12.57 4.66 10.11
C TRP A 305 -11.14 5.20 10.30
N ILE A 306 -10.95 6.38 10.90
CA ILE A 306 -9.60 6.92 11.16
C ILE A 306 -8.80 5.98 12.08
N LYS A 307 -9.43 5.36 13.08
CA LYS A 307 -8.79 4.35 13.92
C LYS A 307 -8.46 3.09 13.14
N LEU A 308 -9.42 2.58 12.35
CA LEU A 308 -9.21 1.39 11.51
C LEU A 308 -8.07 1.60 10.52
N LEU A 309 -8.02 2.77 9.87
CA LEU A 309 -6.93 3.15 8.97
C LEU A 309 -5.58 3.23 9.68
N SER A 310 -5.53 3.78 10.90
CA SER A 310 -4.30 3.79 11.70
C SER A 310 -3.80 2.37 12.00
N ILE A 311 -4.70 1.43 12.30
CA ILE A 311 -4.36 0.02 12.53
C ILE A 311 -3.92 -0.64 11.22
N MET A 312 -4.71 -0.50 10.14
CA MET A 312 -4.42 -1.08 8.82
C MET A 312 -3.10 -0.56 8.23
N SER A 313 -2.75 0.70 8.49
CA SER A 313 -1.49 1.32 8.04
C SER A 313 -0.23 0.62 8.57
N ARG A 314 -0.38 -0.23 9.59
CA ARG A 314 0.69 -1.00 10.24
C ARG A 314 0.56 -2.51 10.01
N HIS A 315 -0.35 -2.92 9.13
CA HIS A 315 -0.54 -4.32 8.81
C HIS A 315 0.74 -4.94 8.23
N LYS A 316 1.00 -6.23 8.52
CA LYS A 316 2.20 -6.95 8.05
C LYS A 316 2.29 -6.97 6.52
N ASP A 317 1.15 -7.12 5.86
CA ASP A 317 1.05 -7.03 4.40
C ASP A 317 0.99 -5.58 3.92
N ILE A 318 2.00 -5.16 3.17
CA ILE A 318 2.08 -3.83 2.56
C ILE A 318 0.91 -3.53 1.62
N ARG A 319 0.32 -4.54 0.98
CA ARG A 319 -0.83 -4.37 0.08
C ARG A 319 -2.05 -3.83 0.83
N VAL A 320 -2.14 -4.07 2.15
CA VAL A 320 -3.15 -3.48 3.04
C VAL A 320 -2.65 -2.15 3.61
N ALA A 321 -1.37 -2.11 4.04
CA ALA A 321 -0.81 -0.95 4.73
C ALA A 321 -0.67 0.29 3.84
N ALA A 322 -0.19 0.16 2.61
CA ALA A 322 0.08 1.29 1.73
C ALA A 322 -1.19 2.04 1.26
N PRO A 323 -2.29 1.37 0.84
CA PRO A 323 -3.54 2.09 0.57
C PRO A 323 -4.13 2.77 1.82
N ALA A 324 -4.02 2.14 3.00
CA ALA A 324 -4.48 2.75 4.26
C ALA A 324 -3.64 3.97 4.65
N GLN A 325 -2.31 3.90 4.49
CA GLN A 325 -1.41 5.04 4.67
C GLN A 325 -1.80 6.17 3.73
N LYS A 326 -1.98 5.87 2.44
CA LYS A 326 -2.43 6.85 1.44
C LYS A 326 -3.74 7.54 1.84
N ALA A 327 -4.72 6.78 2.33
CA ALA A 327 -5.98 7.37 2.78
C ALA A 327 -5.75 8.38 3.91
N LEU A 328 -4.91 8.04 4.89
CA LEU A 328 -4.51 8.97 5.96
C LEU A 328 -3.76 10.19 5.41
N TYR A 329 -2.85 10.01 4.44
CA TYR A 329 -2.17 11.12 3.75
C TYR A 329 -3.17 12.08 3.10
N ASN A 330 -4.16 11.55 2.39
CA ASN A 330 -5.18 12.34 1.71
C ASN A 330 -6.07 13.11 2.71
N PHE A 331 -6.36 12.54 3.88
CA PHE A 331 -7.13 13.23 4.92
C PHE A 331 -6.33 14.28 5.70
N ASP A 332 -5.01 14.14 5.79
CA ASP A 332 -4.18 15.01 6.64
C ASP A 332 -3.85 16.35 5.98
N LEU A 333 -4.76 17.31 6.06
CA LEU A 333 -4.60 18.65 5.48
C LEU A 333 -3.60 19.53 6.26
N ASP A 334 -3.26 19.14 7.49
CA ASP A 334 -2.44 19.92 8.41
C ASP A 334 -0.95 19.56 8.39
N ASP A 335 -0.56 18.58 7.57
CA ASP A 335 0.84 18.21 7.39
C ASP A 335 1.66 19.42 6.87
N PRO A 336 2.71 19.87 7.56
CA PRO A 336 3.55 20.98 7.10
C PRO A 336 4.18 20.77 5.72
N GLU A 337 4.40 19.51 5.33
CA GLU A 337 4.84 19.09 3.99
C GLU A 337 3.78 19.35 2.91
N ARG A 338 2.50 19.35 3.30
CA ARG A 338 1.35 19.41 2.39
C ARG A 338 0.95 20.82 1.98
N LYS A 339 1.63 21.88 2.47
CA LYS A 339 1.40 23.26 1.98
C LYS A 339 1.47 23.37 0.44
N ASP A 340 2.15 22.42 -0.20
CA ASP A 340 2.46 22.39 -1.62
C ASP A 340 1.88 21.23 -2.42
N VAL A 341 1.16 20.28 -1.81
CA VAL A 341 0.76 19.01 -2.45
C VAL A 341 -0.75 18.78 -2.36
N PHE A 342 -1.38 18.71 -3.53
CA PHE A 342 -2.76 18.28 -3.69
C PHE A 342 -2.81 16.75 -3.82
N LEU A 343 -3.96 16.16 -3.48
CA LEU A 343 -4.19 14.74 -3.18
C LEU A 343 -3.38 13.70 -3.99
N TYR A 344 -3.05 12.57 -3.36
CA TYR A 344 -2.59 11.39 -4.11
C TYR A 344 -3.77 10.69 -4.77
N ALA A 345 -3.84 10.78 -6.11
CA ALA A 345 -4.83 10.10 -6.94
C ALA A 345 -4.81 8.56 -6.75
N THR A 346 -5.88 7.85 -7.14
CA THR A 346 -6.13 6.40 -6.93
C THR A 346 -4.94 5.49 -7.24
N ARG A 347 -4.08 5.85 -8.19
CA ARG A 347 -2.96 5.05 -8.68
C ARG A 347 -1.57 5.35 -8.09
N ILE A 348 -1.43 6.42 -7.30
CA ILE A 348 -0.17 6.80 -6.66
C ILE A 348 -0.16 6.30 -5.22
N TYR A 349 0.91 5.64 -4.80
CA TYR A 349 1.13 5.18 -3.43
C TYR A 349 2.34 5.89 -2.83
N PRO A 350 2.16 6.77 -1.82
CA PRO A 350 3.27 7.30 -1.05
C PRO A 350 3.87 6.17 -0.20
N LEU A 351 5.10 5.76 -0.51
CA LEU A 351 5.81 4.70 0.21
C LEU A 351 6.70 5.27 1.33
N HIS A 352 7.24 6.49 1.15
CA HIS A 352 8.04 7.20 2.14
C HIS A 352 7.99 8.73 1.88
N PRO A 353 7.93 9.59 2.91
CA PRO A 353 7.70 9.25 4.33
C PRO A 353 6.36 8.56 4.54
N THR A 354 6.24 7.76 5.60
CA THR A 354 4.98 7.11 6.02
C THR A 354 4.30 7.83 7.19
N LYS A 355 5.06 8.66 7.90
CA LYS A 355 4.64 9.44 9.06
C LYS A 355 4.92 10.92 8.83
N ARG A 356 4.37 11.79 9.66
CA ARG A 356 4.72 13.22 9.64
C ARG A 356 6.20 13.40 9.97
N THR A 357 6.96 14.00 9.06
CA THR A 357 8.39 14.33 9.25
C THR A 357 8.57 15.85 9.41
N GLN A 358 9.63 16.26 10.10
CA GLN A 358 10.01 17.68 10.16
C GLN A 358 10.91 18.08 8.99
N THR A 359 11.75 17.15 8.54
CA THR A 359 12.66 17.32 7.42
C THR A 359 11.89 17.14 6.12
N LYS A 360 11.99 18.14 5.25
CA LYS A 360 11.42 18.05 3.91
C LYS A 360 12.26 17.10 3.05
N PRO A 361 11.64 16.20 2.27
CA PRO A 361 12.35 15.43 1.28
C PRO A 361 13.13 16.35 0.34
N LYS A 362 14.35 15.93 -0.02
CA LYS A 362 15.25 16.61 -0.95
C LYS A 362 15.03 16.15 -2.39
N VAL A 363 14.71 14.87 -2.60
CA VAL A 363 14.61 14.21 -3.91
C VAL A 363 13.34 13.37 -3.98
N ASP A 364 12.67 13.38 -5.13
CA ASP A 364 11.56 12.47 -5.45
C ASP A 364 12.09 11.24 -6.18
N VAL A 365 11.78 10.03 -5.70
CA VAL A 365 12.11 8.78 -6.40
C VAL A 365 10.81 8.07 -6.75
N ILE A 366 10.64 7.80 -8.05
CA ILE A 366 9.38 7.36 -8.62
C ILE A 366 9.54 5.98 -9.24
N PHE A 367 8.82 5.01 -8.70
CA PHE A 367 8.84 3.62 -9.15
C PHE A 367 7.65 3.31 -10.05
N VAL A 368 7.92 2.89 -11.29
CA VAL A 368 6.93 2.58 -12.33
C VAL A 368 7.08 1.12 -12.75
N HIS A 369 6.08 0.29 -12.45
CA HIS A 369 6.15 -1.16 -12.66
C HIS A 369 6.10 -1.60 -14.14
N GLY A 370 6.42 -2.86 -14.44
CA GLY A 370 6.29 -3.46 -15.77
C GLY A 370 4.92 -4.06 -16.07
N LEU A 371 4.79 -4.70 -17.23
CA LEU A 371 3.59 -5.47 -17.62
C LEU A 371 3.32 -6.62 -16.64
N LEU A 372 2.04 -7.01 -16.49
CA LEU A 372 1.59 -8.09 -15.58
C LEU A 372 1.82 -7.86 -14.08
N GLY A 373 2.34 -6.68 -13.71
CA GLY A 373 2.71 -6.36 -12.32
C GLY A 373 1.88 -5.25 -11.69
N GLY A 374 2.17 -5.02 -10.42
CA GLY A 374 1.84 -3.80 -9.68
C GLY A 374 3.01 -3.50 -8.76
N ILE A 375 3.01 -2.33 -8.11
CA ILE A 375 4.14 -1.88 -7.26
C ILE A 375 4.61 -2.98 -6.27
N PHE A 376 3.68 -3.67 -5.61
CA PHE A 376 3.99 -4.68 -4.59
C PHE A 376 4.33 -6.07 -5.16
N ILE A 377 4.29 -6.23 -6.48
CA ILE A 377 4.68 -7.47 -7.19
C ILE A 377 6.04 -7.29 -7.84
N THR A 378 6.24 -6.17 -8.52
CA THR A 378 7.48 -5.84 -9.24
C THR A 378 8.61 -5.55 -8.27
N TRP A 379 8.38 -4.73 -7.23
CA TRP A 379 9.43 -4.22 -6.36
C TRP A 379 9.58 -4.99 -5.05
N ARG A 380 9.47 -6.31 -5.09
CA ARG A 380 9.62 -7.19 -3.90
C ARG A 380 11.00 -7.85 -3.87
N GLN A 381 11.42 -8.35 -2.72
CA GLN A 381 12.60 -9.21 -2.65
C GLN A 381 12.31 -10.56 -3.32
N ARG A 382 13.25 -11.07 -4.10
CA ARG A 382 13.16 -12.45 -4.60
C ARG A 382 13.68 -13.39 -3.52
N GLU A 383 13.09 -14.57 -3.47
CA GLU A 383 13.65 -15.65 -2.69
C GLU A 383 14.93 -16.09 -3.39
N ILE A 384 16.07 -16.00 -2.71
CA ILE A 384 17.22 -16.82 -3.09
C ILE A 384 16.69 -18.22 -2.92
N ALA A 385 16.39 -18.92 -4.01
CA ALA A 385 16.15 -20.34 -3.93
C ALA A 385 17.33 -20.86 -3.13
N ARG A 386 17.08 -21.40 -1.93
CA ARG A 386 18.00 -22.36 -1.34
C ARG A 386 17.99 -23.51 -2.33
N LYS A 387 18.64 -23.36 -3.50
CA LYS A 387 19.18 -24.47 -4.25
C LYS A 387 19.88 -25.23 -3.14
N LYS A 388 19.34 -26.39 -2.77
CA LYS A 388 20.08 -27.34 -1.95
C LYS A 388 21.48 -27.25 -2.51
N VAL A 389 22.43 -26.78 -1.70
CA VAL A 389 23.85 -26.87 -2.05
C VAL A 389 23.98 -28.24 -2.71
N PRO A 390 24.44 -28.34 -3.97
CA PRO A 390 24.54 -29.63 -4.63
C PRO A 390 25.14 -30.55 -3.59
N SER A 391 24.41 -31.62 -3.24
CA SER A 391 24.95 -32.58 -2.29
C SER A 391 26.31 -32.90 -2.85
N PHE A 392 27.39 -32.56 -2.13
CA PHE A 392 28.73 -32.86 -2.58
C PHE A 392 28.68 -34.30 -3.09
N PRO A 393 29.15 -34.57 -4.33
CA PRO A 393 28.99 -35.88 -4.93
C PRO A 393 29.42 -36.92 -3.91
N THR A 394 28.54 -37.87 -3.66
CA THR A 394 28.73 -38.94 -2.69
C THR A 394 30.15 -39.49 -2.85
N ARG A 395 30.92 -39.43 -1.76
CA ARG A 395 32.30 -39.93 -1.59
C ARG A 395 32.76 -40.81 -2.76
N GLN A 396 33.70 -40.31 -3.58
CA GLN A 396 34.45 -41.23 -4.43
C GLN A 396 35.20 -42.24 -3.52
N PRO A 397 35.22 -43.54 -3.85
CA PRO A 397 35.89 -44.54 -3.03
C PRO A 397 37.40 -44.32 -3.12
N GLY A 398 38.04 -43.93 -2.01
CA GLY A 398 39.50 -43.71 -1.98
C GLY A 398 40.01 -42.88 -0.80
N PHE A 399 39.15 -42.11 -0.13
CA PHE A 399 39.55 -41.32 1.05
C PHE A 399 39.78 -42.22 2.28
N LYS A 400 41.02 -42.27 2.77
CA LYS A 400 41.34 -42.74 4.13
C LYS A 400 41.79 -41.55 4.97
N LEU A 401 41.01 -41.22 5.99
CA LEU A 401 41.42 -40.33 7.08
C LEU A 401 42.25 -41.16 8.07
N GLN A 402 43.46 -40.71 8.37
CA GLN A 402 44.23 -41.25 9.48
C GLN A 402 43.94 -40.35 10.69
N GLU A 403 43.15 -40.89 11.62
CA GLU A 403 42.86 -40.25 12.90
C GLU A 403 44.07 -40.45 13.82
N ASP A 404 45.06 -39.57 13.72
CA ASP A 404 45.96 -39.27 14.84
C ASP A 404 46.63 -37.91 14.59
N GLY A 405 46.19 -36.91 15.36
CA GLY A 405 46.87 -35.61 15.43
C GLY A 405 46.50 -34.58 14.38
N GLY A 406 45.21 -34.27 14.20
CA GLY A 406 44.70 -32.92 13.86
C GLY A 406 45.21 -32.20 12.60
N ILE A 407 45.99 -32.83 11.72
CA ILE A 407 46.52 -32.22 10.50
C ILE A 407 46.21 -33.16 9.33
N ALA A 408 45.24 -32.78 8.50
CA ALA A 408 45.02 -33.40 7.21
C ALA A 408 46.01 -32.79 6.21
N SER A 409 47.08 -33.50 5.87
CA SER A 409 47.99 -33.07 4.80
C SER A 409 47.42 -33.42 3.43
N TYR A 410 47.32 -32.43 2.55
CA TYR A 410 46.96 -32.58 1.14
C TYR A 410 48.26 -32.70 0.33
N GLN A 411 48.45 -33.77 -0.43
CA GLN A 411 49.46 -33.82 -1.49
C GLN A 411 48.71 -33.69 -2.83
N MET A 412 48.87 -32.55 -3.49
CA MET A 412 48.36 -32.31 -4.83
C MET A 412 49.53 -32.40 -5.81
N ASP A 413 49.32 -33.12 -6.91
CA ASP A 413 50.25 -33.10 -8.03
C ASP A 413 50.18 -31.73 -8.72
N ASN A 414 51.35 -31.20 -9.05
CA ASN A 414 51.57 -29.81 -9.45
C ASN A 414 50.86 -29.47 -10.77
N SER A 415 49.96 -28.47 -10.77
CA SER A 415 50.11 -27.22 -11.54
C SER A 415 48.81 -26.39 -11.56
N LEU A 416 48.93 -25.17 -11.04
CA LEU A 416 48.11 -23.96 -11.25
C LEU A 416 46.87 -23.75 -10.35
N ASP A 417 47.17 -22.96 -9.30
CA ASP A 417 46.43 -21.86 -8.67
C ASP A 417 45.22 -22.16 -7.78
N GLN A 418 45.58 -22.32 -6.49
CA GLN A 418 44.73 -22.30 -5.31
C GLN A 418 44.31 -20.85 -4.97
N GLU A 419 43.05 -20.49 -5.19
CA GLU A 419 42.39 -19.42 -4.43
C GLU A 419 41.29 -20.02 -3.54
N PHE A 420 41.29 -19.56 -2.30
CA PHE A 420 40.69 -20.18 -1.13
C PHE A 420 39.15 -20.23 -1.18
N PHE A 421 38.57 -21.43 -1.11
CA PHE A 421 37.19 -21.63 -0.65
C PHE A 421 37.21 -22.03 0.83
N VAL A 422 36.77 -21.14 1.72
CA VAL A 422 36.50 -21.47 3.13
C VAL A 422 35.14 -22.16 3.22
N ASP A 423 35.11 -23.33 3.85
CA ASP A 423 33.93 -24.16 4.08
C ASP A 423 32.91 -23.41 4.96
N VAL A 424 31.65 -23.36 4.50
CA VAL A 424 30.53 -22.51 4.96
C VAL A 424 29.98 -22.96 6.35
N ARG A 425 30.78 -23.64 7.16
CA ARG A 425 30.35 -24.24 8.44
C ARG A 425 30.87 -23.52 9.69
N ASP A 426 31.81 -22.58 9.55
CA ASP A 426 32.32 -21.74 10.66
C ASP A 426 31.58 -20.39 10.85
N ILE A 427 30.35 -20.35 10.38
CA ILE A 427 29.42 -19.21 10.36
C ILE A 427 29.00 -18.71 11.75
N ASN A 428 29.44 -19.29 12.86
CA ASN A 428 29.01 -18.86 14.20
C ASN A 428 29.82 -17.71 14.83
N ASN A 429 30.84 -17.15 14.14
CA ASN A 429 31.69 -16.06 14.66
C ASN A 429 31.75 -14.84 13.71
N TRP A 430 30.63 -14.16 13.50
CA TRP A 430 30.52 -13.00 12.59
C TRP A 430 31.41 -11.79 12.94
N GLU A 431 31.79 -11.62 14.21
CA GLU A 431 32.54 -10.44 14.67
C GLU A 431 34.03 -10.42 14.24
N LYS A 432 34.58 -11.54 13.74
CA LYS A 432 36.01 -11.62 13.37
C LYS A 432 36.29 -11.56 11.86
N VAL A 433 35.26 -11.47 11.01
CA VAL A 433 35.38 -11.64 9.55
C VAL A 433 35.25 -10.32 8.78
N GLU A 434 34.98 -9.19 9.45
CA GLU A 434 34.63 -7.92 8.80
C GLU A 434 35.78 -7.16 8.11
N GLU A 435 37.05 -7.47 8.41
CA GLU A 435 38.18 -6.62 8.00
C GLU A 435 38.92 -7.07 6.73
N SER A 436 38.69 -8.28 6.20
CA SER A 436 39.54 -8.84 5.13
C SER A 436 38.84 -9.58 3.99
N TYR A 437 37.52 -9.48 3.84
CA TYR A 437 36.77 -10.15 2.77
C TYR A 437 35.98 -9.18 1.90
N GLU A 438 36.03 -9.37 0.58
CA GLU A 438 35.16 -8.72 -0.39
C GLU A 438 33.90 -9.59 -0.61
N PHE A 439 32.71 -8.99 -0.45
CA PHE A 439 31.45 -9.70 -0.68
C PHE A 439 31.20 -9.83 -2.19
N VAL A 440 31.21 -11.07 -2.69
CA VAL A 440 30.79 -11.41 -4.05
C VAL A 440 29.26 -11.31 -4.11
N MET A 441 28.74 -10.30 -4.81
CA MET A 441 27.30 -10.05 -4.90
C MET A 441 26.59 -11.17 -5.66
N SER A 442 25.34 -11.48 -5.31
CA SER A 442 24.54 -12.50 -6.00
C SER A 442 24.22 -12.19 -7.47
N ASP A 443 24.40 -10.93 -7.89
CA ASP A 443 23.91 -10.37 -9.16
C ASP A 443 25.01 -9.58 -9.90
N ILE A 444 26.25 -10.07 -9.86
CA ILE A 444 27.38 -9.44 -10.55
C ILE A 444 27.08 -9.38 -12.06
N PRO A 445 27.24 -8.21 -12.69
CA PRO A 445 27.09 -8.08 -14.14
C PRO A 445 28.04 -9.02 -14.89
N ILE A 446 27.51 -9.73 -15.90
CA ILE A 446 28.32 -10.57 -16.79
C ILE A 446 29.02 -9.71 -17.86
N ASP A 447 28.35 -8.63 -18.28
CA ASP A 447 28.86 -7.68 -19.25
C ASP A 447 28.44 -6.25 -18.87
N SER A 448 29.17 -5.27 -19.39
CA SER A 448 28.86 -3.85 -19.23
C SER A 448 29.48 -3.02 -20.36
N ASN A 449 28.95 -1.82 -20.60
CA ASN A 449 29.48 -0.91 -21.60
C ASN A 449 30.67 -0.07 -21.07
N GLN A 450 31.36 0.67 -21.94
CA GLN A 450 32.56 1.44 -21.57
C GLN A 450 32.30 2.53 -20.52
N GLU A 451 31.07 3.02 -20.39
CA GLU A 451 30.69 4.03 -19.39
C GLU A 451 30.55 3.44 -17.97
N SER A 452 30.47 2.11 -17.87
CA SER A 452 30.28 1.34 -16.62
C SER A 452 31.60 1.02 -15.90
N VAL A 453 32.39 2.05 -15.59
CA VAL A 453 33.72 1.91 -14.92
C VAL A 453 33.63 1.90 -13.39
N ASP A 454 32.41 1.93 -12.83
CA ASP A 454 32.26 1.99 -11.38
C ASP A 454 32.69 0.70 -10.68
N PRO A 455 33.15 0.77 -9.41
CA PRO A 455 33.42 -0.43 -8.63
C PRO A 455 32.20 -1.35 -8.53
N TYR A 456 32.44 -2.65 -8.73
CA TYR A 456 31.45 -3.72 -8.61
C TYR A 456 31.30 -4.24 -7.17
N TYR A 457 31.98 -3.63 -6.19
CA TYR A 457 31.94 -3.99 -4.77
C TYR A 457 31.21 -2.92 -3.94
N GLY A 458 30.55 -3.36 -2.87
CA GLY A 458 29.86 -2.50 -1.90
C GLY A 458 30.72 -2.29 -0.64
N SER A 459 30.56 -1.16 0.04
CA SER A 459 31.28 -0.90 1.30
C SER A 459 30.78 -1.82 2.43
N SER A 460 31.70 -2.55 3.07
CA SER A 460 31.43 -3.46 4.21
C SER A 460 30.82 -2.76 5.43
N LYS A 461 30.92 -1.42 5.54
CA LYS A 461 30.51 -0.68 6.75
C LYS A 461 28.99 -0.55 6.98
N ASP A 462 28.16 -0.93 6.02
CA ASP A 462 26.69 -0.90 6.13
C ASP A 462 26.07 -2.28 6.42
N ASN A 463 26.89 -3.24 6.87
CA ASN A 463 26.57 -4.66 7.04
C ASN A 463 25.77 -4.99 8.30
N SER A 464 24.53 -4.53 8.40
CA SER A 464 23.58 -5.21 9.28
C SER A 464 22.90 -6.35 8.49
N PRO A 465 23.24 -7.64 8.71
CA PRO A 465 22.41 -8.73 8.19
C PRO A 465 20.99 -8.52 8.73
N PHE A 466 20.02 -8.36 7.84
CA PHE A 466 18.64 -8.18 8.28
C PHE A 466 18.13 -9.53 8.79
N THR A 467 18.06 -9.70 10.11
CA THR A 467 17.51 -10.89 10.78
C THR A 467 15.97 -10.92 10.73
N GLY A 468 15.38 -10.56 9.59
CA GLY A 468 13.93 -10.33 9.44
C GLY A 468 13.30 -11.08 8.27
N ASP A 469 11.96 -11.04 8.22
CA ASP A 469 11.14 -11.59 7.14
C ASP A 469 11.51 -10.95 5.78
N LEU A 470 11.34 -11.72 4.69
CA LEU A 470 11.51 -11.24 3.31
C LEU A 470 10.67 -9.97 3.06
N THR A 471 11.28 -8.93 2.49
CA THR A 471 10.54 -7.70 2.17
C THR A 471 9.60 -7.90 0.99
N ARG A 472 8.35 -7.44 1.17
CA ARG A 472 7.34 -7.38 0.10
C ARG A 472 7.46 -6.11 -0.75
N CYS A 473 8.28 -5.15 -0.34
CA CYS A 473 8.53 -3.91 -1.06
C CYS A 473 9.89 -3.30 -0.65
N TRP A 474 10.96 -3.72 -1.34
CA TRP A 474 12.31 -3.29 -1.00
C TRP A 474 12.52 -1.76 -1.09
N PRO A 475 11.83 -0.98 -1.97
CA PRO A 475 11.97 0.47 -1.95
C PRO A 475 11.50 1.06 -0.63
N LYS A 476 10.35 0.61 -0.11
CA LYS A 476 9.84 1.08 1.17
C LYS A 476 10.71 0.62 2.34
N ASP A 477 11.15 -0.63 2.34
CA ASP A 477 11.76 -1.21 3.54
C ASP A 477 13.28 -0.97 3.61
N TRP A 478 13.98 -0.90 2.47
CA TRP A 478 15.44 -0.71 2.44
C TRP A 478 15.80 0.71 2.01
N LEU A 479 15.29 1.20 0.87
CA LEU A 479 15.71 2.49 0.34
C LEU A 479 15.23 3.67 1.21
N ALA A 480 14.03 3.60 1.79
CA ALA A 480 13.56 4.60 2.75
C ALA A 480 14.42 4.67 4.03
N HIS A 481 14.98 3.54 4.45
CA HIS A 481 15.88 3.48 5.59
C HIS A 481 17.27 4.04 5.24
N ASP A 482 17.80 3.66 4.08
CA ASP A 482 19.16 4.00 3.66
C ASP A 482 19.28 5.42 3.12
N CYS A 483 18.17 6.02 2.72
CA CYS A 483 18.06 7.37 2.19
C CYS A 483 16.79 8.04 2.78
N PRO A 484 16.78 8.45 4.06
CA PRO A 484 15.58 8.96 4.73
C PRO A 484 15.10 10.31 4.17
N GLU A 485 15.95 11.01 3.42
CA GLU A 485 15.70 12.34 2.88
C GLU A 485 14.94 12.34 1.53
N ILE A 486 14.48 11.19 1.06
CA ILE A 486 13.76 11.08 -0.21
C ILE A 486 12.25 11.05 -0.01
N ARG A 487 11.48 11.32 -1.06
CA ARG A 487 10.06 10.99 -1.18
C ARG A 487 9.92 9.84 -2.15
N LEU A 488 9.44 8.70 -1.68
CA LEU A 488 9.21 7.52 -2.51
C LEU A 488 7.75 7.45 -2.95
N LEU A 489 7.53 7.43 -4.27
CA LEU A 489 6.22 7.22 -4.87
C LEU A 489 6.23 5.93 -5.70
N GLY A 490 5.33 5.00 -5.38
CA GLY A 490 5.03 3.87 -6.25
C GLY A 490 3.82 4.18 -7.12
N ILE A 491 3.90 3.88 -8.41
CA ILE A 491 2.83 4.20 -9.36
C ILE A 491 2.32 2.94 -10.04
N ASN A 492 1.00 2.74 -9.98
CA ASN A 492 0.32 1.76 -10.80
C ASN A 492 -0.26 2.42 -12.06
N TYR A 493 -0.25 1.74 -13.20
CA TYR A 493 -0.99 2.18 -14.39
C TYR A 493 -1.87 1.05 -14.93
N GLU A 494 -2.67 1.34 -15.94
CA GLU A 494 -3.59 0.34 -16.52
C GLU A 494 -2.84 -0.69 -17.34
N THR A 495 -2.84 -1.93 -16.84
CA THR A 495 -2.46 -3.14 -17.57
C THR A 495 -3.63 -4.10 -17.55
N ASN A 496 -4.15 -4.48 -18.72
CA ASN A 496 -5.31 -5.39 -18.79
C ASN A 496 -4.95 -6.88 -18.71
N ILE A 497 -3.67 -7.23 -18.55
CA ILE A 497 -3.18 -8.61 -18.68
C ILE A 497 -3.57 -9.51 -17.49
N SER A 498 -4.06 -8.95 -16.38
CA SER A 498 -4.43 -9.70 -15.17
C SER A 498 -5.84 -9.42 -14.66
N LYS A 499 -6.70 -8.73 -15.42
CA LYS A 499 -8.09 -8.50 -15.03
C LYS A 499 -8.90 -9.77 -15.35
N TRP A 500 -9.18 -10.57 -14.31
CA TRP A 500 -10.10 -11.72 -14.37
C TRP A 500 -11.58 -11.32 -14.33
N THR A 501 -11.89 -10.02 -14.30
CA THR A 501 -13.26 -9.51 -14.38
C THR A 501 -13.63 -9.22 -15.84
N PRO A 502 -14.89 -9.49 -16.25
CA PRO A 502 -15.33 -9.22 -17.61
C PRO A 502 -15.09 -7.73 -17.93
N LEU A 503 -14.47 -7.48 -19.08
CA LEU A 503 -14.21 -6.16 -19.63
C LEU A 503 -15.46 -5.29 -19.45
N CYS A 504 -15.33 -4.16 -18.76
CA CYS A 504 -16.41 -3.18 -18.79
C CYS A 504 -16.51 -2.64 -20.23
N PRO A 505 -17.62 -2.87 -20.97
CA PRO A 505 -17.72 -2.54 -22.40
C PRO A 505 -17.62 -1.05 -22.72
N LEU A 506 -17.67 -0.18 -21.69
CA LEU A 506 -17.53 1.26 -21.80
C LEU A 506 -16.12 1.77 -21.51
N THR A 507 -15.25 0.93 -20.95
CA THR A 507 -13.85 1.28 -20.77
C THR A 507 -13.11 0.71 -21.96
N PRO A 508 -12.70 1.54 -22.94
CA PRO A 508 -11.97 1.02 -24.10
C PRO A 508 -10.77 0.22 -23.63
N MET A 509 -10.54 -0.95 -24.25
CA MET A 509 -9.33 -1.72 -24.03
C MET A 509 -8.13 -0.82 -24.29
N SER A 510 -7.32 -0.57 -23.26
CA SER A 510 -5.95 -0.07 -23.38
C SER A 510 -5.81 1.31 -24.06
N GLY A 511 -5.56 2.36 -23.29
CA GLY A 511 -4.92 3.56 -23.86
C GLY A 511 -3.52 3.23 -24.38
N SER A 512 -2.99 4.00 -25.33
CA SER A 512 -1.62 3.84 -25.81
C SER A 512 -0.58 4.10 -24.70
N ILE A 513 0.69 3.71 -24.90
CA ILE A 513 1.81 4.15 -24.04
C ILE A 513 1.77 5.67 -23.81
N MET A 514 1.41 6.45 -24.83
CA MET A 514 1.31 7.92 -24.72
C MET A 514 0.09 8.36 -23.90
N ASP A 515 -1.06 7.68 -24.01
CA ASP A 515 -2.24 7.97 -23.18
C ASP A 515 -1.96 7.66 -21.71
N ARG A 516 -1.31 6.52 -21.44
CA ARG A 516 -0.82 6.17 -20.09
C ARG A 516 0.15 7.21 -19.56
N SER A 517 1.08 7.68 -20.40
CA SER A 517 2.05 8.71 -20.05
C SER A 517 1.38 10.05 -19.76
N SER A 518 0.37 10.44 -20.55
CA SER A 518 -0.40 11.66 -20.35
C SER A 518 -1.22 11.62 -19.05
N HIS A 519 -1.89 10.50 -18.78
CA HIS A 519 -2.60 10.29 -17.53
C HIS A 519 -1.63 10.35 -16.34
N LEU A 520 -0.49 9.66 -16.44
CA LEU A 520 0.54 9.63 -15.42
C LEU A 520 1.11 11.02 -15.13
N LEU A 521 1.38 11.79 -16.18
CA LEU A 521 1.87 13.16 -16.09
C LEU A 521 0.91 14.04 -15.29
N ASN A 522 -0.39 13.96 -15.58
CA ASN A 522 -1.41 14.74 -14.88
C ASN A 522 -1.47 14.40 -13.39
N ILE A 523 -1.55 13.11 -13.03
CA ILE A 523 -1.64 12.70 -11.62
C ILE A 523 -0.36 13.02 -10.84
N LEU A 524 0.81 13.01 -11.49
CA LEU A 524 2.08 13.37 -10.84
C LEU A 524 2.22 14.86 -10.61
N SER A 525 1.83 15.68 -11.60
CA SER A 525 1.77 17.13 -11.45
C SER A 525 0.85 17.52 -10.27
N GLN A 526 -0.33 16.90 -10.17
CA GLN A 526 -1.26 17.10 -9.05
C GLN A 526 -0.67 16.68 -7.70
N ALA A 527 0.10 15.59 -7.66
CA ALA A 527 0.85 15.13 -6.48
C ALA A 527 2.08 16.01 -6.14
N GLY A 528 2.28 17.12 -6.84
CA GLY A 528 3.37 18.07 -6.63
C GLY A 528 4.75 17.50 -6.96
N VAL A 529 4.82 16.53 -7.87
CA VAL A 529 6.08 16.08 -8.48
C VAL A 529 6.58 17.14 -9.45
N GLY A 530 7.90 17.36 -9.49
CA GLY A 530 8.50 18.44 -10.28
C GLY A 530 8.96 19.64 -9.44
N LYS A 531 8.64 19.68 -8.13
CA LYS A 531 9.15 20.72 -7.20
C LYS A 531 10.57 20.43 -6.66
N ARG A 532 11.06 19.22 -6.89
CA ARG A 532 12.34 18.70 -6.40
C ARG A 532 12.98 17.88 -7.51
N PRO A 533 14.30 17.64 -7.45
CA PRO A 533 14.97 16.69 -8.32
C PRO A 533 14.30 15.31 -8.31
N ILE A 534 14.19 14.70 -9.49
CA ILE A 534 13.47 13.45 -9.71
C ILE A 534 14.43 12.35 -10.18
N VAL A 535 14.29 11.18 -9.56
CA VAL A 535 14.87 9.92 -10.01
C VAL A 535 13.75 8.97 -10.42
N TRP A 536 13.75 8.54 -11.68
CA TRP A 536 12.80 7.56 -12.18
C TRP A 536 13.37 6.16 -12.10
N VAL A 537 12.55 5.19 -11.71
CA VAL A 537 12.89 3.77 -11.72
C VAL A 537 11.79 3.03 -12.47
N GLY A 538 12.08 2.61 -13.69
CA GLY A 538 11.13 1.96 -14.58
C GLY A 538 11.52 0.52 -14.87
N HIS A 539 10.55 -0.40 -14.80
CA HIS A 539 10.72 -1.79 -15.25
C HIS A 539 9.89 -2.04 -16.51
N SER A 540 10.48 -2.69 -17.52
CA SER A 540 9.80 -3.10 -18.75
C SER A 540 9.01 -1.93 -19.38
N MET A 541 7.72 -2.10 -19.70
CA MET A 541 6.87 -1.01 -20.24
C MET A 541 6.82 0.24 -19.34
N GLY A 542 7.05 0.10 -18.03
CA GLY A 542 7.16 1.25 -17.12
C GLY A 542 8.27 2.23 -17.52
N GLY A 543 9.40 1.72 -18.03
CA GLY A 543 10.48 2.56 -18.56
C GLY A 543 10.08 3.33 -19.82
N LEU A 544 9.25 2.74 -20.68
CA LEU A 544 8.72 3.42 -21.87
C LEU A 544 7.72 4.51 -21.51
N ILE A 545 6.87 4.26 -20.51
CA ILE A 545 5.95 5.28 -19.97
C ILE A 545 6.76 6.45 -19.39
N VAL A 546 7.88 6.20 -18.71
CA VAL A 546 8.78 7.26 -18.24
C VAL A 546 9.30 8.11 -19.40
N LYS A 547 9.76 7.49 -20.51
CA LYS A 547 10.16 8.24 -21.72
C LYS A 547 9.01 9.09 -22.26
N GLY A 548 7.79 8.55 -22.28
CA GLY A 548 6.58 9.27 -22.70
C GLY A 548 6.27 10.48 -21.82
N VAL A 549 6.35 10.33 -20.50
CA VAL A 549 6.15 11.41 -19.52
C VAL A 549 7.18 12.53 -19.74
N LEU A 550 8.46 12.20 -19.96
CA LEU A 550 9.50 13.20 -20.23
C LEU A 550 9.26 13.95 -21.55
N SER A 551 8.87 13.22 -22.60
CA SER A 551 8.53 13.78 -23.91
C SER A 551 7.34 14.74 -23.85
N LEU A 552 6.30 14.40 -23.10
CA LEU A 552 5.10 15.23 -22.92
C LEU A 552 5.38 16.43 -21.99
N SER A 553 6.09 16.21 -20.89
CA SER A 553 6.42 17.29 -19.94
C SER A 553 7.28 18.37 -20.59
N ARG A 554 8.33 17.98 -21.33
CA ARG A 554 9.16 18.94 -22.08
C ARG A 554 8.35 19.76 -23.10
N ALA A 555 7.39 19.13 -23.78
CA ALA A 555 6.55 19.76 -24.79
C ALA A 555 5.41 20.62 -24.20
N SER A 556 5.11 20.47 -22.91
CA SER A 556 4.03 21.21 -22.26
C SER A 556 4.35 22.71 -22.19
N SER A 557 3.32 23.55 -22.36
CA SER A 557 3.39 24.99 -22.12
C SER A 557 3.34 25.34 -20.62
N ASP A 558 2.69 24.50 -19.82
CA ASP A 558 2.55 24.67 -18.37
C ASP A 558 3.90 24.47 -17.64
N PRO A 559 4.42 25.50 -16.95
CA PRO A 559 5.66 25.41 -16.18
C PRO A 559 5.66 24.32 -15.12
N ALA A 560 4.52 24.07 -14.45
CA ALA A 560 4.42 23.04 -13.43
C ALA A 560 4.64 21.66 -14.04
N VAL A 561 4.04 21.41 -15.21
CA VAL A 561 4.21 20.17 -15.96
C VAL A 561 5.62 20.06 -16.56
N ARG A 562 6.16 21.15 -17.10
CA ARG A 562 7.52 21.20 -17.66
C ARG A 562 8.60 20.92 -16.60
N SER A 563 8.38 21.36 -15.37
CA SER A 563 9.30 21.14 -14.25
C SER A 563 9.59 19.67 -13.99
N LEU A 564 8.69 18.75 -14.35
CA LEU A 564 8.97 17.31 -14.26
C LEU A 564 10.15 16.89 -15.14
N TYR A 565 10.24 17.42 -16.35
CA TYR A 565 11.39 17.19 -17.22
C TYR A 565 12.63 17.92 -16.70
N GLU A 566 12.51 19.21 -16.39
CA GLU A 566 13.64 20.06 -16.01
C GLU A 566 14.32 19.58 -14.72
N ASN A 567 13.53 19.07 -13.77
CA ASN A 567 14.04 18.55 -12.51
C ASN A 567 14.35 17.04 -12.55
N THR A 568 14.18 16.36 -13.68
CA THR A 568 14.68 14.98 -13.80
C THR A 568 16.20 14.97 -13.82
N ARG A 569 16.82 14.23 -12.88
CA ARG A 569 18.27 14.12 -12.72
C ARG A 569 18.80 12.70 -12.91
N GLY A 570 17.96 11.69 -12.67
CA GLY A 570 18.34 10.30 -12.79
C GLY A 570 17.24 9.41 -13.35
N ILE A 571 17.61 8.40 -14.11
CA ILE A 571 16.70 7.34 -14.58
C ILE A 571 17.39 5.99 -14.45
N VAL A 572 16.67 5.02 -13.90
CA VAL A 572 17.06 3.62 -13.81
C VAL A 572 16.09 2.79 -14.65
N PHE A 573 16.62 2.05 -15.61
CA PHE A 573 15.84 1.11 -16.43
C PHE A 573 16.15 -0.34 -16.05
N TYR A 574 15.09 -1.12 -15.87
CA TYR A 574 15.14 -2.56 -15.70
C TYR A 574 14.49 -3.24 -16.90
N SER A 575 15.25 -3.99 -17.71
CA SER A 575 14.78 -4.73 -18.89
C SER A 575 13.75 -3.95 -19.71
N THR A 576 14.02 -2.69 -20.03
CA THR A 576 13.10 -1.86 -20.81
C THR A 576 13.36 -2.07 -22.30
N PRO A 577 12.37 -2.48 -23.11
CA PRO A 577 12.57 -2.68 -24.55
C PRO A 577 12.58 -1.34 -25.28
N HIS A 578 13.70 -0.62 -25.24
CA HIS A 578 13.82 0.75 -25.74
C HIS A 578 13.56 0.88 -27.24
N LYS A 579 13.88 -0.16 -28.02
CA LYS A 579 13.70 -0.24 -29.47
C LYS A 579 12.60 -1.23 -29.88
N GLY A 580 11.88 -1.78 -28.89
CA GLY A 580 10.86 -2.83 -29.04
C GLY A 580 11.43 -4.24 -28.89
N SER A 581 10.61 -5.29 -28.87
CA SER A 581 11.09 -6.66 -28.65
C SER A 581 10.91 -7.54 -29.88
N HIS A 582 11.99 -8.22 -30.32
CA HIS A 582 12.01 -9.16 -31.46
C HIS A 582 10.90 -10.24 -31.39
N LEU A 583 10.46 -10.64 -30.20
CA LEU A 583 9.42 -11.67 -30.03
C LEU A 583 8.01 -11.20 -30.37
N ALA A 584 7.79 -9.89 -30.46
CA ALA A 584 6.52 -9.33 -30.90
C ALA A 584 6.38 -9.30 -32.44
N ALA A 585 7.42 -9.71 -33.18
CA ALA A 585 7.42 -9.87 -34.64
C ALA A 585 7.02 -11.30 -35.13
N LEU A 586 6.65 -12.21 -34.23
CA LEU A 586 6.16 -13.56 -34.58
C LEU A 586 4.88 -13.52 -35.44
N ASN A 587 4.55 -14.57 -36.20
CA ASN A 587 3.36 -14.61 -37.06
C ASN A 587 2.05 -14.34 -36.28
N ALA A 588 1.04 -13.75 -36.93
CA ALA A 588 -0.21 -13.29 -36.31
C ALA A 588 -0.91 -14.36 -35.43
N THR A 589 -0.86 -15.63 -35.83
CA THR A 589 -1.41 -16.76 -35.06
C THR A 589 -0.65 -17.00 -33.74
N SER A 590 0.68 -16.90 -33.76
CA SER A 590 1.52 -16.99 -32.57
C SER A 590 1.34 -15.76 -31.67
N GLN A 591 1.19 -14.56 -32.25
CA GLN A 591 0.87 -13.34 -31.48
C GLN A 591 -0.45 -13.47 -30.72
N MET A 592 -1.47 -14.07 -31.33
CA MET A 592 -2.79 -14.27 -30.70
C MET A 592 -2.75 -15.27 -29.54
N ILE A 593 -1.87 -16.28 -29.62
CA ILE A 593 -1.71 -17.33 -28.60
C ILE A 593 -0.86 -16.84 -27.43
N PHE A 594 0.23 -16.13 -27.72
CA PHE A 594 1.21 -15.73 -26.70
C PHE A 594 0.92 -14.35 -26.10
N TRP A 595 0.26 -13.45 -26.85
CA TRP A 595 0.16 -12.03 -26.51
C TRP A 595 -1.15 -11.37 -26.98
N PRO A 596 -2.31 -11.77 -26.44
CA PRO A 596 -3.61 -11.28 -26.89
C PRO A 596 -3.90 -9.81 -26.53
N SER A 597 -3.09 -9.16 -25.67
CA SER A 597 -3.40 -7.83 -25.15
C SER A 597 -2.83 -6.69 -26.02
N VAL A 598 -3.59 -5.60 -26.14
CA VAL A 598 -3.22 -4.39 -26.90
C VAL A 598 -1.89 -3.81 -26.41
N GLU A 599 -1.63 -3.89 -25.10
CA GLU A 599 -0.39 -3.41 -24.48
C GLU A 599 0.86 -4.10 -25.00
N VAL A 600 0.76 -5.40 -25.31
CA VAL A 600 1.90 -6.15 -25.83
C VAL A 600 2.04 -5.96 -27.34
N GLN A 601 0.93 -5.74 -28.04
CA GLN A 601 0.96 -5.39 -29.47
C GLN A 601 1.64 -4.03 -29.72
N GLU A 602 1.59 -3.10 -28.77
CA GLU A 602 2.32 -1.82 -28.84
C GLU A 602 3.84 -1.94 -28.65
N LEU A 603 4.31 -3.04 -28.04
CA LEU A 603 5.73 -3.31 -27.81
C LEU A 603 6.41 -4.04 -28.98
N ARG A 604 5.74 -4.09 -30.14
CA ARG A 604 6.30 -4.64 -31.37
C ARG A 604 7.63 -3.98 -31.71
N GLU A 605 8.61 -4.83 -31.98
CA GLU A 605 9.90 -4.39 -32.48
C GLU A 605 9.73 -3.47 -33.69
N ASN A 606 10.55 -2.41 -33.75
CA ASN A 606 10.53 -1.45 -34.84
C ASN A 606 9.18 -0.75 -35.06
N ALA A 607 8.26 -0.77 -34.08
CA ALA A 607 7.06 0.03 -34.15
C ALA A 607 7.46 1.52 -34.29
N PRO A 608 6.95 2.23 -35.31
CA PRO A 608 7.41 3.58 -35.63
C PRO A 608 7.19 4.56 -34.46
N GLY A 609 6.14 4.34 -33.66
CA GLY A 609 5.87 5.12 -32.46
C GLY A 609 6.94 4.95 -31.37
N LEU A 610 7.45 3.74 -31.18
CA LEU A 610 8.44 3.42 -30.14
C LEU A 610 9.83 3.92 -30.51
N LEU A 611 10.25 3.71 -31.76
CA LEU A 611 11.50 4.26 -32.27
C LEU A 611 11.49 5.80 -32.21
N LYS A 612 10.39 6.44 -32.62
CA LYS A 612 10.23 7.90 -32.49
C LYS A 612 10.32 8.36 -31.04
N LEU A 613 9.70 7.64 -30.11
CA LEU A 613 9.78 7.93 -28.68
C LEU A 613 11.23 7.81 -28.17
N HIS A 614 11.95 6.79 -28.63
CA HIS A 614 13.33 6.57 -28.25
C HIS A 614 14.28 7.64 -28.81
N SER A 615 14.17 8.01 -30.08
CA SER A 615 14.97 9.10 -30.68
C SER A 615 14.75 10.40 -29.93
N LYS A 616 13.49 10.72 -29.62
CA LYS A 616 13.15 11.90 -28.82
C LYS A 616 13.74 11.83 -27.41
N PHE A 617 13.73 10.66 -26.77
CA PHE A 617 14.39 10.49 -25.47
C PHE A 617 15.90 10.80 -25.53
N LEU A 618 16.60 10.39 -26.58
CA LEU A 618 18.03 10.70 -26.76
C LEU A 618 18.27 12.22 -26.90
N GLU A 619 17.38 12.93 -27.59
CA GLU A 619 17.44 14.40 -27.67
C GLU A 619 17.26 15.05 -26.29
N LEU A 620 16.30 14.56 -25.51
CA LEU A 620 16.03 15.05 -24.15
C LEU A 620 17.21 14.87 -23.20
N VAL A 621 17.89 13.72 -23.24
CA VAL A 621 19.07 13.47 -22.39
C VAL A 621 20.27 14.33 -22.81
N LYS A 622 20.34 14.74 -24.09
CA LYS A 622 21.36 15.71 -24.56
C LYS A 622 21.06 17.13 -24.10
N GLU A 623 19.78 17.51 -24.06
CA GLU A 623 19.34 18.85 -23.62
C GLU A 623 19.47 19.05 -22.11
N ASN A 624 19.13 18.04 -21.30
CA ASN A 624 19.22 18.09 -19.84
C ASN A 624 20.12 16.93 -19.36
N PRO A 625 21.22 17.19 -18.63
CA PRO A 625 22.11 16.14 -18.16
C PRO A 625 21.39 15.23 -17.16
N ILE A 626 20.92 14.09 -17.66
CA ILE A 626 20.23 13.05 -16.89
C ILE A 626 21.16 11.85 -16.77
N LYS A 627 21.44 11.42 -15.54
CA LYS A 627 22.21 10.19 -15.28
C LYS A 627 21.34 8.98 -15.59
N VAL A 628 21.73 8.16 -16.57
CA VAL A 628 21.00 6.95 -16.97
C VAL A 628 21.78 5.71 -16.54
N VAL A 629 21.10 4.80 -15.83
CA VAL A 629 21.62 3.47 -15.47
C VAL A 629 20.63 2.41 -15.96
N THR A 630 21.14 1.41 -16.66
CA THR A 630 20.33 0.36 -17.26
C THR A 630 20.81 -1.01 -16.80
N PHE A 631 19.86 -1.85 -16.42
CA PHE A 631 20.06 -3.26 -16.15
C PHE A 631 19.34 -4.07 -17.24
N ALA A 632 20.11 -4.82 -18.02
CA ALA A 632 19.63 -5.70 -19.08
C ALA A 632 19.60 -7.15 -18.61
N GLU A 633 18.56 -7.90 -18.97
CA GLU A 633 18.48 -9.34 -18.65
C GLU A 633 19.43 -10.17 -19.50
N ARG A 634 19.89 -11.28 -18.94
CA ARG A 634 20.73 -12.26 -19.66
C ARG A 634 20.15 -13.68 -19.64
N GLU A 635 19.29 -13.97 -18.67
CA GLU A 635 18.60 -15.26 -18.59
C GLU A 635 17.20 -15.20 -19.19
N SER A 636 16.75 -16.34 -19.74
CA SER A 636 15.38 -16.49 -20.24
C SER A 636 14.40 -16.68 -19.08
N THR A 637 13.21 -16.11 -19.19
CA THR A 637 12.12 -16.36 -18.24
C THR A 637 11.35 -17.62 -18.63
N TYR A 638 11.18 -18.54 -17.69
CA TYR A 638 10.37 -19.74 -17.90
C TYR A 638 8.88 -19.45 -17.68
N ILE A 639 8.07 -19.58 -18.75
CA ILE A 639 6.62 -19.39 -18.67
C ILE A 639 5.97 -20.73 -18.31
N THR A 640 5.68 -20.94 -17.02
CA THR A 640 5.17 -22.20 -16.48
C THR A 640 3.89 -22.69 -17.15
N ALA A 641 3.00 -21.78 -17.54
CA ALA A 641 1.71 -22.11 -18.16
C ALA A 641 1.87 -22.79 -19.53
N LEU A 642 2.96 -22.51 -20.24
CA LEU A 642 3.19 -22.94 -21.61
C LEU A 642 4.49 -23.77 -21.78
N LYS A 643 5.23 -23.98 -20.69
CA LYS A 643 6.46 -24.81 -20.60
C LYS A 643 7.55 -24.43 -21.61
N PHE A 644 7.77 -23.14 -21.84
CA PHE A 644 8.86 -22.66 -22.69
C PHE A 644 9.59 -21.47 -22.07
N GLU A 645 10.84 -21.29 -22.49
CA GLU A 645 11.73 -20.23 -22.06
C GLU A 645 11.74 -19.09 -23.06
N VAL A 646 11.66 -17.86 -22.55
CA VAL A 646 11.57 -16.65 -23.36
C VAL A 646 12.48 -15.57 -22.79
N ARG A 647 13.39 -15.05 -23.60
CA ARG A 647 14.07 -13.78 -23.31
C ARG A 647 13.20 -12.65 -23.83
N PHE A 648 12.60 -11.87 -22.94
CA PHE A 648 11.58 -10.89 -23.33
C PHE A 648 12.18 -9.66 -24.02
N VAL A 649 13.41 -9.29 -23.68
CA VAL A 649 14.11 -8.15 -24.28
C VAL A 649 15.46 -8.60 -24.80
N ASP A 650 15.70 -8.35 -26.09
CA ASP A 650 17.00 -8.58 -26.71
C ASP A 650 18.04 -7.55 -26.26
N ASP A 651 19.32 -7.90 -26.34
CA ASP A 651 20.42 -7.07 -25.85
C ASP A 651 20.47 -5.69 -26.54
N HIS A 652 20.15 -5.65 -27.84
CA HIS A 652 20.17 -4.43 -28.63
C HIS A 652 19.06 -3.45 -28.23
N SER A 653 17.87 -3.96 -27.88
CA SER A 653 16.74 -3.18 -27.40
C SER A 653 16.83 -2.84 -25.92
N ALA A 654 17.52 -3.67 -25.12
CA ALA A 654 17.76 -3.40 -23.71
C ALA A 654 18.69 -2.20 -23.51
N ASP A 655 19.61 -1.92 -24.44
CA ASP A 655 20.50 -0.77 -24.39
C ASP A 655 19.80 0.51 -24.91
N PRO A 656 19.70 1.59 -24.10
CA PRO A 656 19.18 2.87 -24.54
C PRO A 656 20.18 3.72 -25.35
N ASP A 657 21.38 3.23 -25.66
CA ASP A 657 22.46 3.95 -26.34
C ASP A 657 22.98 5.18 -25.57
N VAL A 658 22.71 5.26 -24.27
CA VAL A 658 23.14 6.37 -23.39
C VAL A 658 23.26 5.91 -21.94
N GLY A 659 24.32 6.37 -21.26
CA GLY A 659 24.55 6.07 -19.86
C GLY A 659 25.13 4.67 -19.64
N LYS A 660 25.12 4.25 -18.37
CA LYS A 660 25.73 2.99 -17.93
C LYS A 660 24.80 1.83 -18.22
N ASN A 661 25.29 0.81 -18.92
CA ASN A 661 24.55 -0.43 -19.19
C ASN A 661 25.26 -1.61 -18.53
N TYR A 662 24.49 -2.47 -17.85
CA TYR A 662 24.94 -3.66 -17.15
C TYR A 662 24.06 -4.86 -17.51
N GLY A 663 24.65 -5.92 -18.07
CA GLY A 663 23.99 -7.21 -18.29
C GLY A 663 23.99 -8.06 -17.04
N ILE A 664 22.82 -8.26 -16.44
CA ILE A 664 22.66 -8.97 -15.18
C ILE A 664 22.27 -10.44 -15.44
N PRO A 665 22.88 -11.43 -14.75
CA PRO A 665 22.58 -12.87 -14.88
C PRO A 665 21.22 -13.24 -14.27
N LEU A 666 20.15 -12.57 -14.68
CA LEU A 666 18.80 -12.76 -14.18
C LEU A 666 17.78 -12.71 -15.30
N ASP A 667 16.62 -13.32 -15.03
CA ASP A 667 15.44 -13.25 -15.89
C ASP A 667 14.71 -11.89 -15.77
N HIS A 668 13.81 -11.63 -16.72
CA HIS A 668 13.02 -10.39 -16.84
C HIS A 668 12.20 -10.04 -15.59
N LEU A 669 11.71 -11.05 -14.87
CA LEU A 669 10.85 -10.88 -13.72
C LEU A 669 11.65 -10.69 -12.43
N CYS A 670 12.87 -11.20 -12.36
CA CYS A 670 13.72 -11.23 -11.18
C CYS A 670 14.75 -10.09 -11.17
N ILE A 671 15.11 -9.52 -12.32
CA ILE A 671 16.11 -8.44 -12.41
C ILE A 671 15.80 -7.21 -11.53
N CYS A 672 14.52 -6.90 -11.31
CA CYS A 672 14.06 -5.78 -10.47
C CYS A 672 13.83 -6.15 -8.99
N LYS A 673 14.18 -7.39 -8.61
CA LYS A 673 13.95 -7.99 -7.30
C LYS A 673 15.28 -8.37 -6.66
N PRO A 674 16.02 -7.39 -6.10
CA PRO A 674 17.28 -7.68 -5.43
C PRO A 674 17.08 -8.75 -4.34
N ALA A 675 18.00 -9.72 -4.30
CA ALA A 675 17.95 -10.81 -3.33
C ALA A 675 18.20 -10.33 -1.91
N GLU A 676 19.02 -9.30 -1.76
CA GLU A 676 19.47 -8.72 -0.49
C GLU A 676 19.92 -7.27 -0.70
N ARG A 677 20.15 -6.56 0.41
CA ARG A 677 20.68 -5.19 0.37
C ARG A 677 22.08 -5.12 -0.24
N GLN A 678 22.84 -6.21 -0.29
CA GLN A 678 24.16 -6.25 -0.93
C GLN A 678 24.10 -6.47 -2.45
N SER A 679 22.93 -6.77 -3.02
CA SER A 679 22.79 -6.98 -4.47
C SER A 679 23.31 -5.77 -5.26
N PHE A 680 24.12 -6.04 -6.29
CA PHE A 680 24.72 -5.04 -7.18
C PHE A 680 23.69 -4.03 -7.68
N VAL A 681 22.58 -4.58 -8.16
CA VAL A 681 21.44 -3.83 -8.68
C VAL A 681 20.93 -2.80 -7.65
N TYR A 682 20.75 -3.22 -6.39
CA TYR A 682 20.27 -2.32 -5.34
C TYR A 682 21.32 -1.27 -4.97
N GLN A 683 22.59 -1.68 -4.82
CA GLN A 683 23.67 -0.77 -4.46
C GLN A 683 23.87 0.33 -5.51
N LYS A 684 23.74 0.00 -6.80
CA LYS A 684 23.81 0.99 -7.89
C LYS A 684 22.65 1.98 -7.87
N VAL A 685 21.42 1.53 -7.62
CA VAL A 685 20.28 2.44 -7.45
C VAL A 685 20.47 3.35 -6.24
N ARG A 686 20.91 2.80 -5.12
CA ARG A 686 21.22 3.54 -3.89
C ARG A 686 22.31 4.59 -4.13
N GLN A 687 23.38 4.23 -4.81
CA GLN A 687 24.49 5.13 -5.15
C GLN A 687 24.01 6.29 -6.01
N LEU A 688 23.29 6.02 -7.09
CA LEU A 688 22.73 7.07 -7.96
C LEU A 688 21.88 8.08 -7.19
N ILE A 689 21.03 7.59 -6.28
CA ILE A 689 20.16 8.45 -5.46
C ILE A 689 21.00 9.30 -4.50
N LYS A 690 22.00 8.72 -3.84
CA LYS A 690 22.91 9.46 -2.95
C LYS A 690 23.69 10.54 -3.68
N ASP A 691 24.25 10.23 -4.84
CA ASP A 691 24.99 11.21 -5.64
C ASP A 691 24.12 12.42 -5.99
N ILE A 692 22.83 12.19 -6.30
CA ILE A 692 21.88 13.28 -6.60
C ILE A 692 21.51 14.07 -5.34
N ILE A 693 21.38 13.42 -4.18
CA ILE A 693 21.16 14.12 -2.90
C ILE A 693 22.36 15.03 -2.58
N ASP A 694 23.58 14.52 -2.75
CA ASP A 694 24.81 15.25 -2.47
C ASP A 694 24.96 16.46 -3.43
N GLU A 695 24.62 16.31 -4.71
CA GLU A 695 24.57 17.42 -5.67
C GLU A 695 23.60 18.53 -5.24
N VAL A 696 22.43 18.15 -4.71
CA VAL A 696 21.42 19.11 -4.21
C VAL A 696 21.94 19.87 -2.99
N ASP A 697 22.64 19.19 -2.09
CA ASP A 697 23.21 19.84 -0.91
C ASP A 697 24.35 20.78 -1.26
N ILE A 698 25.21 20.41 -2.23
CA ILE A 698 26.26 21.29 -2.76
C ILE A 698 25.64 22.54 -3.40
N GLN A 699 24.57 22.40 -4.18
CA GLN A 699 23.89 23.54 -4.80
C GLN A 699 23.26 24.48 -3.76
N LYS A 700 22.67 23.93 -2.68
CA LYS A 700 22.12 24.73 -1.58
C LYS A 700 23.17 25.47 -0.79
N ASN A 701 24.37 24.90 -0.61
CA ASN A 701 25.45 25.56 0.12
C ASN A 701 26.15 26.66 -0.69
N ARG A 702 25.96 26.69 -2.02
CA ARG A 702 26.52 27.71 -2.92
C ARG A 702 25.63 28.93 -3.12
N ASN A 703 24.31 28.78 -2.89
CA ASN A 703 23.30 29.84 -2.97
C ASN A 703 23.00 30.38 -1.58
#